data_AF-A0A2S7KI67-F1
#
_entry.id   AF-A0A2S7KI67-F1
#
_cell.length_a   1.000
_cell.length_b   1.000
_cell.length_c   1.000
_cell.angle_alpha   90.00
_cell.angle_beta   90.00
_cell.angle_gamma   90.00
#
_symmetry.space_group_name_H-M   'P 1'
#
loop_
_entity.id
_entity.type
_entity.pdbx_description
1 polymer ?
#
loop_
_entity_poly.entity_id
_entity_poly.type
_entity_poly.pdbx_seq_one_letter_code
_entity_poly.pdbx_strand_id
1 'polypeptide(L)'
;MHAQDSDGDGIANTVDIDDDNDGILDTVECNAANRVSNGTFPTTGGNTNTVTGWTVGGTYAGTWVSTIGRVNLNANGLEFRREASTITTLSQALTGNLNGATLSLNNLYWKKTFINDSSTQFTFTISYGGTVYATIDSTTGDTPTITANNGASVNIGSLPTISATPIINVPIQSTKINLTITLPISGAPLNGTLLFTFNGGSNATEGRDIGMSSVTMVSCGDTDGDGIQNYLDLDSDNDGCVDALEGSGGVSSSQLVDSGGTVDVGTTSTAPKKNLCANPIGNASGGCVDAQGLPQLSPLPTGYSNTTGQGVGTSINSTIQDAQCANAFGCDSKMYLSQVNTLYNVNTSFNPFTFPAVGPAASVNYNAIAVNPLDGRLYGMVANTNNVVVINTDGSLINLGPVTNLPTGKSYNSGDIDNLGNYYVKENTDNSELYKINLNTLTATTITLNRTVQLPDMAFNMADGKLYGVYQVNGRFFSIDPTISPATVTPIGPVPTAAASFGAMFGSSTGEIYGVDNNGGFYQFNLTTGQKVKLSDAPASGGNDGAHCVTAPISFSADLEITKDDGKATYAPGTTNTYTVVVRNLLGPFGVMGATVSDPVPAGIPAGNVSYSVPVVTGGATTSITSAQTGALNDVVSLPFGATITYTITIAVPISYSGDLVNVAKVTSPANSTDPTPVNTATDTDTAAVCYDLPNMGTGELPSNNGITTLQRAGAETSNGNWPMVRTGAWTVLESKTKGFIITRVATADLGLIASPQEGMMVYDTTAKCLKIYSDLAWSCFLTPTCP
;
A
#
# COMPACT_ATOMS: atom_id res chain seq x y z
N MET A 1 -23.20 27.82 39.67
CA MET A 1 -21.93 27.54 38.98
C MET A 1 -22.18 26.27 38.21
N HIS A 2 -22.68 26.36 36.98
CA HIS A 2 -22.43 25.27 36.04
C HIS A 2 -20.92 25.37 35.82
N ALA A 3 -20.19 24.41 36.36
CA ALA A 3 -18.79 24.24 36.01
C ALA A 3 -18.74 24.04 34.50
N GLN A 4 -17.70 24.57 33.88
CA GLN A 4 -17.49 24.47 32.44
C GLN A 4 -17.51 22.99 32.02
N ASP A 5 -17.98 22.73 30.80
CA ASP A 5 -18.12 21.43 30.16
C ASP A 5 -17.62 21.67 28.72
N SER A 6 -16.36 21.31 28.48
CA SER A 6 -15.60 21.75 27.30
C SER A 6 -15.98 20.99 26.04
N ASP A 7 -16.22 19.69 26.12
CA ASP A 7 -16.60 18.83 25.00
C ASP A 7 -18.13 18.63 24.88
N GLY A 8 -18.89 19.09 25.88
CA GLY A 8 -20.34 19.08 25.87
C GLY A 8 -20.96 17.72 26.18
N ASP A 9 -20.24 16.80 26.82
CA ASP A 9 -20.72 15.45 27.15
C ASP A 9 -21.64 15.39 28.38
N GLY A 10 -21.74 16.50 29.12
CA GLY A 10 -22.57 16.68 30.30
C GLY A 10 -21.86 16.42 31.64
N ILE A 11 -20.57 16.08 31.62
CA ILE A 11 -19.66 16.10 32.76
C ILE A 11 -18.97 17.46 32.77
N ALA A 12 -18.70 17.97 33.97
CA ALA A 12 -18.05 19.27 34.08
C ALA A 12 -16.56 19.06 34.29
N ASN A 13 -15.72 19.88 33.67
CA ASN A 13 -14.25 19.79 33.68
C ASN A 13 -13.60 19.65 35.06
N THR A 14 -14.30 20.06 36.13
CA THR A 14 -13.83 19.85 37.50
C THR A 14 -13.85 18.39 37.98
N VAL A 15 -14.56 17.52 37.25
CA VAL A 15 -14.78 16.10 37.54
C VAL A 15 -14.43 15.25 36.32
N ASP A 16 -14.51 15.83 35.12
CA ASP A 16 -13.99 15.26 33.90
C ASP A 16 -12.48 14.98 34.01
N ILE A 17 -12.02 13.92 33.34
CA ILE A 17 -10.61 13.53 33.29
C ILE A 17 -10.04 13.53 31.87
N ASP A 18 -10.86 13.86 30.88
CA ASP A 18 -10.60 13.87 29.44
C ASP A 18 -11.48 14.97 28.81
N ASP A 19 -11.14 16.23 29.08
CA ASP A 19 -11.97 17.43 28.84
C ASP A 19 -12.31 17.71 27.35
N ASP A 20 -11.64 17.03 26.42
CA ASP A 20 -11.91 17.09 24.98
C ASP A 20 -12.37 15.77 24.34
N ASN A 21 -12.49 14.72 25.16
CA ASN A 21 -13.04 13.44 24.80
C ASN A 21 -12.29 12.75 23.64
N ASP A 22 -11.00 13.02 23.51
CA ASP A 22 -10.12 12.44 22.50
C ASP A 22 -9.55 11.06 22.94
N GLY A 23 -9.73 10.72 24.22
CA GLY A 23 -9.33 9.46 24.83
C GLY A 23 -7.98 9.48 25.53
N ILE A 24 -7.25 10.59 25.48
CA ILE A 24 -6.04 10.86 26.24
C ILE A 24 -6.47 11.63 27.49
N LEU A 25 -5.96 11.24 28.66
CA LEU A 25 -6.38 11.91 29.89
C LEU A 25 -5.71 13.28 30.04
N ASP A 26 -6.40 14.28 30.61
CA ASP A 26 -5.83 15.63 30.84
C ASP A 26 -4.50 15.57 31.59
N THR A 27 -4.41 14.64 32.56
CA THR A 27 -3.20 14.46 33.38
C THR A 27 -2.00 13.94 32.60
N VAL A 28 -2.25 13.27 31.49
CA VAL A 28 -1.26 12.72 30.55
C VAL A 28 -0.81 13.80 29.56
N GLU A 29 -1.71 14.66 29.11
CA GLU A 29 -1.43 15.70 28.10
C GLU A 29 -0.89 16.98 28.70
N CYS A 30 -1.41 17.37 29.88
CA CYS A 30 -1.14 18.66 30.48
C CYS A 30 0.36 18.94 30.66
N ASN A 31 1.19 17.93 30.90
CA ASN A 31 2.65 18.07 31.06
C ASN A 31 3.02 19.30 31.92
N ALA A 32 2.37 19.42 33.09
CA ALA A 32 2.32 20.65 33.85
C ALA A 32 3.70 21.20 34.23
N ALA A 33 3.94 22.49 33.97
CA ALA A 33 5.22 23.14 34.24
C ALA A 33 5.06 24.43 35.05
N ASN A 34 5.97 24.65 36.02
CA ASN A 34 6.06 25.92 36.72
C ASN A 34 6.72 26.97 35.81
N ARG A 35 5.99 28.02 35.46
CA ARG A 35 6.43 29.11 34.59
C ARG A 35 7.17 30.22 35.33
N VAL A 36 7.10 30.25 36.66
CA VAL A 36 7.83 31.22 37.50
C VAL A 36 9.26 30.75 37.75
N SER A 37 10.22 31.56 37.35
CA SER A 37 11.64 31.39 37.69
C SER A 37 11.98 32.05 39.02
N ASN A 38 12.90 31.45 39.80
CA ASN A 38 13.29 31.96 41.13
C ASN A 38 12.08 32.26 42.04
N GLY A 39 11.09 31.36 42.02
CA GLY A 39 9.86 31.50 42.78
C GLY A 39 10.06 31.44 44.29
N THR A 40 11.10 30.78 44.79
CA THR A 40 11.45 30.75 46.22
C THR A 40 12.27 31.96 46.60
N PHE A 41 11.73 32.81 47.48
CA PHE A 41 12.38 34.06 47.85
C PHE A 41 13.49 33.85 48.89
N PRO A 42 14.59 34.64 48.83
CA PRO A 42 15.67 34.54 49.80
C PRO A 42 15.21 34.85 51.22
N THR A 43 15.71 34.09 52.20
CA THR A 43 15.35 34.26 53.62
C THR A 43 16.28 35.21 54.39
N THR A 44 17.22 35.84 53.69
CA THR A 44 18.20 36.79 54.21
C THR A 44 18.49 37.85 53.15
N GLY A 45 18.81 39.07 53.55
CA GLY A 45 19.16 40.16 52.63
C GLY A 45 18.71 41.53 53.12
N GLY A 46 17.76 41.57 54.06
CA GLY A 46 17.25 42.82 54.62
C GLY A 46 16.55 43.66 53.57
N ASN A 47 16.62 44.99 53.72
CA ASN A 47 15.98 45.93 52.79
C ASN A 47 16.73 45.95 51.46
N THR A 48 16.01 45.76 50.36
CA THR A 48 16.62 45.70 49.03
C THR A 48 15.66 46.14 47.92
N ASN A 49 16.21 46.53 46.77
CA ASN A 49 15.51 46.67 45.49
C ASN A 49 15.88 45.56 44.50
N THR A 50 16.67 44.59 44.95
CA THR A 50 17.21 43.52 44.14
C THR A 50 16.71 42.19 44.68
N VAL A 51 15.87 41.52 43.89
CA VAL A 51 15.35 40.18 44.16
C VAL A 51 15.70 39.32 42.95
N THR A 52 16.44 38.24 43.16
CA THR A 52 16.94 37.40 42.05
C THR A 52 15.79 36.90 41.18
N GLY A 53 15.83 37.19 39.87
CA GLY A 53 14.80 36.79 38.92
C GLY A 53 13.55 37.68 38.88
N TRP A 54 13.47 38.74 39.68
CA TRP A 54 12.30 39.62 39.76
C TRP A 54 12.67 41.09 39.64
N THR A 55 11.78 41.87 39.03
CA THR A 55 11.91 43.33 38.97
C THR A 55 11.15 43.95 40.12
N VAL A 56 11.84 44.71 40.97
CA VAL A 56 11.22 45.50 42.04
C VAL A 56 11.04 46.94 41.57
N GLY A 57 9.80 47.44 41.58
CA GLY A 57 9.44 48.74 41.00
C GLY A 57 8.46 49.57 41.84
N GLY A 58 7.77 50.52 41.19
CA GLY A 58 6.73 51.37 41.78
C GLY A 58 7.17 52.80 42.21
N THR A 59 6.36 53.48 43.01
CA THR A 59 6.63 54.83 43.55
C THR A 59 7.17 54.71 44.98
N TYR A 60 8.41 55.14 45.20
CA TYR A 60 9.06 55.11 46.52
C TYR A 60 9.45 56.54 46.93
N ALA A 61 9.05 56.99 48.13
CA ALA A 61 9.15 58.38 48.58
C ALA A 61 9.96 58.51 49.88
N GLY A 62 10.99 57.67 50.04
CA GLY A 62 11.67 57.47 51.31
C GLY A 62 12.21 58.73 51.97
N THR A 63 11.78 58.96 53.22
CA THR A 63 12.37 59.93 54.17
C THR A 63 13.10 59.22 55.33
N TRP A 64 13.16 57.88 55.36
CA TRP A 64 13.80 57.10 56.42
C TRP A 64 15.25 56.70 56.08
N VAL A 65 16.17 56.98 57.01
CA VAL A 65 17.63 57.04 56.76
C VAL A 65 18.41 55.75 57.05
N SER A 66 17.79 54.59 57.28
CA SER A 66 18.53 53.41 57.79
C SER A 66 18.76 52.22 56.85
N THR A 67 18.21 52.15 55.63
CA THR A 67 18.70 51.25 54.53
C THR A 67 17.77 51.31 53.33
N ILE A 68 18.32 51.59 52.14
CA ILE A 68 17.60 51.75 50.86
C ILE A 68 17.00 50.42 50.39
N GLY A 69 15.68 50.34 50.15
CA GLY A 69 15.03 49.16 49.53
C GLY A 69 13.50 49.09 49.72
N ARG A 70 12.76 48.76 48.65
CA ARG A 70 11.28 48.71 48.61
C ARG A 70 10.68 47.43 49.17
N VAL A 71 11.46 46.35 49.20
CA VAL A 71 11.07 45.06 49.77
C VAL A 71 12.08 44.63 50.83
N ASN A 72 11.70 43.65 51.64
CA ASN A 72 12.55 43.07 52.65
C ASN A 72 12.65 41.55 52.51
N LEU A 73 13.90 41.07 52.46
CA LEU A 73 14.22 39.65 52.48
C LEU A 73 14.58 39.23 53.92
N ASN A 74 13.69 38.49 54.55
CA ASN A 74 13.79 38.07 55.95
C ASN A 74 13.52 36.57 56.12
N ALA A 75 13.57 36.04 57.35
CA ALA A 75 13.41 34.61 57.62
C ALA A 75 12.10 33.97 57.07
N ASN A 76 11.11 34.79 56.70
CA ASN A 76 9.85 34.36 56.09
C ASN A 76 9.81 34.47 54.55
N GLY A 77 10.88 34.93 53.90
CA GLY A 77 10.94 35.20 52.46
C GLY A 77 10.85 36.69 52.15
N LEU A 78 10.08 37.04 51.11
CA LEU A 78 9.89 38.41 50.65
C LEU A 78 8.71 39.06 51.38
N GLU A 79 8.94 40.24 51.91
CA GLU A 79 7.93 41.09 52.55
C GLU A 79 7.85 42.42 51.79
N PHE A 80 6.66 42.74 51.29
CA PHE A 80 6.34 44.08 50.79
C PHE A 80 6.19 44.99 52.00
N ARG A 81 6.97 46.06 52.01
CA ARG A 81 7.07 46.95 53.16
C ARG A 81 6.42 48.29 52.92
N ARG A 82 6.03 48.90 54.04
CA ARG A 82 5.44 50.24 54.18
C ARG A 82 6.33 51.36 53.64
N GLU A 83 5.69 52.33 52.98
CA GLU A 83 5.85 53.79 53.14
C GLU A 83 4.50 54.47 52.76
N ALA A 84 4.12 55.57 53.40
CA ALA A 84 2.82 56.22 53.14
C ALA A 84 2.64 56.59 51.67
N SER A 85 1.47 56.25 51.12
CA SER A 85 1.11 56.57 49.73
C SER A 85 2.14 56.06 48.71
N THR A 86 2.79 54.92 49.00
CA THR A 86 3.75 54.28 48.08
C THR A 86 3.16 53.05 47.41
N ILE A 87 3.57 52.85 46.18
CA ILE A 87 3.28 51.65 45.40
C ILE A 87 4.58 50.88 45.30
N THR A 88 4.60 49.65 45.78
CA THR A 88 5.70 48.72 45.52
C THR A 88 5.22 47.65 44.57
N THR A 89 5.98 47.41 43.51
CA THR A 89 5.68 46.33 42.56
C THR A 89 6.77 45.27 42.58
N LEU A 90 6.35 44.02 42.37
CA LEU A 90 7.24 42.90 42.09
C LEU A 90 6.73 42.23 40.82
N SER A 91 7.58 42.10 39.81
CA SER A 91 7.16 41.57 38.53
C SER A 91 8.15 40.63 37.86
N GLN A 92 7.61 39.73 37.05
CA GLN A 92 8.36 38.83 36.19
C GLN A 92 7.59 38.65 34.88
N ALA A 93 8.30 38.76 33.75
CA ALA A 93 7.74 38.41 32.46
C ALA A 93 7.65 36.88 32.36
N LEU A 94 6.52 36.40 31.86
CA LEU A 94 6.25 34.96 31.72
C LEU A 94 5.85 34.69 30.28
N THR A 95 6.22 33.52 29.81
CA THR A 95 5.96 33.04 28.45
C THR A 95 5.07 31.80 28.49
N GLY A 96 4.32 31.61 27.43
CA GLY A 96 3.43 30.46 27.25
C GLY A 96 2.02 30.74 27.74
N ASN A 97 1.11 29.91 27.28
CA ASN A 97 -0.30 30.02 27.57
C ASN A 97 -0.60 29.72 29.05
N LEU A 98 -1.27 30.67 29.71
CA LEU A 98 -1.60 30.61 31.13
C LEU A 98 -3.11 30.49 31.39
N ASN A 99 -3.91 30.22 30.35
CA ASN A 99 -5.30 29.83 30.56
C ASN A 99 -5.33 28.62 31.52
N GLY A 100 -6.20 28.66 32.53
CA GLY A 100 -6.32 27.63 33.57
C GLY A 100 -5.14 27.52 34.53
N ALA A 101 -4.10 28.35 34.39
CA ALA A 101 -2.91 28.24 35.22
C ALA A 101 -3.21 28.50 36.70
N THR A 102 -2.53 27.74 37.56
CA THR A 102 -2.67 27.82 39.00
C THR A 102 -1.48 28.58 39.59
N LEU A 103 -1.73 29.81 40.05
CA LEU A 103 -0.80 30.66 40.77
C LEU A 103 -0.92 30.41 42.28
N SER A 104 0.16 29.98 42.92
CA SER A 104 0.20 29.77 44.38
C SER A 104 1.16 30.74 45.06
N LEU A 105 0.65 31.48 46.04
CA LEU A 105 1.41 32.31 46.97
C LEU A 105 1.57 31.52 48.27
N ASN A 106 2.78 30.97 48.48
CA ASN A 106 3.02 30.03 49.57
C ASN A 106 3.48 30.74 50.84
N ASN A 107 3.00 30.26 51.98
CA ASN A 107 3.24 30.83 53.29
C ASN A 107 2.94 32.34 53.35
N LEU A 108 1.89 32.78 52.65
CA LEU A 108 1.40 34.13 52.67
C LEU A 108 1.00 34.51 54.10
N TYR A 109 1.46 35.67 54.55
CA TYR A 109 1.12 36.25 55.83
C TYR A 109 0.98 37.75 55.70
N TRP A 110 0.33 38.37 56.68
CA TRP A 110 0.33 39.81 56.83
C TRP A 110 0.67 40.18 58.26
N LYS A 111 1.11 41.43 58.47
CA LYS A 111 1.44 41.96 59.78
C LYS A 111 0.56 43.16 60.11
N LYS A 112 0.31 43.37 61.39
CA LYS A 112 -0.36 44.54 61.94
C LYS A 112 0.59 45.27 62.90
N THR A 113 0.88 46.55 62.61
CA THR A 113 1.78 47.40 63.41
C THR A 113 1.10 48.74 63.73
N PHE A 114 0.57 48.84 64.96
CA PHE A 114 0.04 50.04 65.65
C PHE A 114 -1.44 50.48 65.43
N ILE A 115 -1.96 51.25 66.40
CA ILE A 115 -3.38 51.33 66.85
C ILE A 115 -4.06 52.62 66.35
N ASN A 116 -4.69 52.58 65.17
CA ASN A 116 -5.83 53.43 64.72
C ASN A 116 -6.27 52.92 63.32
N ASP A 117 -7.10 51.87 63.34
CA ASP A 117 -7.29 50.89 62.25
C ASP A 117 -7.96 51.40 60.95
N SER A 118 -8.47 52.64 60.92
CA SER A 118 -9.23 53.13 59.77
C SER A 118 -8.39 53.81 58.68
N SER A 119 -7.08 54.03 58.88
CA SER A 119 -6.21 54.75 57.92
C SER A 119 -4.97 53.98 57.43
N THR A 120 -4.82 52.71 57.83
CA THR A 120 -3.56 51.93 57.75
C THR A 120 -3.68 50.69 56.85
N GLN A 121 -4.56 50.79 55.87
CA GLN A 121 -5.00 49.70 55.01
C GLN A 121 -4.05 49.56 53.81
N PHE A 122 -3.87 48.35 53.31
CA PHE A 122 -3.24 48.06 52.02
C PHE A 122 -4.23 47.40 51.06
N THR A 123 -3.98 47.59 49.78
CA THR A 123 -4.49 46.72 48.71
C THR A 123 -3.31 46.02 48.05
N PHE A 124 -3.47 44.72 47.80
CA PHE A 124 -2.48 43.91 47.10
C PHE A 124 -3.16 43.25 45.90
N THR A 125 -2.83 43.72 44.70
CA THR A 125 -3.39 43.18 43.46
C THR A 125 -2.40 42.24 42.80
N ILE A 126 -2.95 41.16 42.27
CA ILE A 126 -2.25 40.16 41.49
C ILE A 126 -2.78 40.25 40.07
N SER A 127 -1.94 40.65 39.13
CA SER A 127 -2.30 40.77 37.72
C SER A 127 -1.35 40.04 36.80
N TYR A 128 -1.84 39.65 35.63
CA TYR A 128 -1.04 39.10 34.56
C TYR A 128 -1.46 39.71 33.22
N GLY A 129 -0.47 40.16 32.44
CA GLY A 129 -0.70 40.83 31.14
C GLY A 129 -1.56 42.10 31.25
N GLY A 130 -1.58 42.74 32.42
CA GLY A 130 -2.40 43.94 32.69
C GLY A 130 -3.78 43.65 33.30
N THR A 131 -4.24 42.40 33.28
CA THR A 131 -5.53 41.99 33.84
C THR A 131 -5.38 41.57 35.30
N VAL A 132 -6.19 42.13 36.20
CA VAL A 132 -6.17 41.80 37.64
C VAL A 132 -6.99 40.54 37.89
N TYR A 133 -6.42 39.50 38.48
CA TYR A 133 -7.13 38.23 38.75
C TYR A 133 -7.48 38.02 40.21
N ALA A 134 -6.75 38.66 41.13
CA ALA A 134 -7.10 38.65 42.54
C ALA A 134 -6.70 39.96 43.23
N THR A 135 -7.52 40.37 44.18
CA THR A 135 -7.28 41.54 45.02
C THR A 135 -7.41 41.12 46.47
N ILE A 136 -6.36 41.35 47.25
CA ILE A 136 -6.40 41.26 48.71
C ILE A 136 -6.61 42.68 49.24
N ASP A 137 -7.68 42.86 49.98
CA ASP A 137 -8.07 44.14 50.54
C ASP A 137 -8.13 44.07 52.06
N SER A 138 -7.33 44.88 52.73
CA SER A 138 -7.34 45.00 54.19
C SER A 138 -8.15 46.21 54.69
N THR A 139 -8.88 46.88 53.79
CA THR A 139 -9.74 48.03 54.13
C THR A 139 -10.94 47.67 55.01
N THR A 140 -11.29 46.39 55.05
CA THR A 140 -12.46 45.82 55.72
C THR A 140 -12.24 45.44 57.20
N GLY A 141 -11.12 45.83 57.81
CA GLY A 141 -10.82 45.61 59.24
C GLY A 141 -9.80 44.50 59.48
N ASP A 142 -9.84 43.82 60.63
CA ASP A 142 -8.80 42.86 61.09
C ASP A 142 -8.70 41.55 60.30
N THR A 143 -9.47 41.40 59.22
CA THR A 143 -9.50 40.21 58.37
C THR A 143 -9.47 40.64 56.91
N PRO A 144 -8.28 40.69 56.27
CA PRO A 144 -8.19 41.05 54.86
C PRO A 144 -9.01 40.10 53.99
N THR A 145 -9.84 40.65 53.12
CA THR A 145 -10.71 39.91 52.19
C THR A 145 -10.01 39.67 50.87
N ILE A 146 -10.28 38.54 50.23
CA ILE A 146 -9.72 38.16 48.93
C ILE A 146 -10.87 38.11 47.93
N THR A 147 -10.75 38.91 46.87
CA THR A 147 -11.73 38.94 45.77
C THR A 147 -11.06 38.38 44.52
N ALA A 148 -11.64 37.33 43.94
CA ALA A 148 -11.26 36.85 42.62
C ALA A 148 -11.92 37.74 41.54
N ASN A 149 -11.20 38.02 40.46
CA ASN A 149 -11.62 38.93 39.41
C ASN A 149 -11.41 38.28 38.03
N ASN A 150 -12.11 38.81 37.01
CA ASN A 150 -11.92 38.41 35.60
C ASN A 150 -11.95 36.90 35.36
N GLY A 151 -12.93 36.22 35.96
CA GLY A 151 -13.14 34.77 35.77
C GLY A 151 -12.20 33.87 36.58
N ALA A 152 -11.22 34.42 37.32
CA ALA A 152 -10.39 33.62 38.21
C ALA A 152 -11.17 33.10 39.42
N SER A 153 -10.65 32.05 40.05
CA SER A 153 -11.13 31.53 41.34
C SER A 153 -10.01 31.52 42.38
N VAL A 154 -10.38 31.58 43.66
CA VAL A 154 -9.45 31.49 44.80
C VAL A 154 -9.86 30.38 45.76
N ASN A 155 -8.89 29.68 46.35
CA ASN A 155 -9.16 28.60 47.31
C ASN A 155 -9.68 29.10 48.67
N ILE A 156 -9.46 30.38 48.99
CA ILE A 156 -9.88 31.01 50.25
C ILE A 156 -10.40 32.44 50.01
N GLY A 157 -11.40 32.85 50.79
CA GLY A 157 -12.02 34.19 50.66
C GLY A 157 -11.42 35.28 51.56
N SER A 158 -10.52 34.93 52.48
CA SER A 158 -9.91 35.89 53.42
C SER A 158 -8.57 35.39 53.97
N LEU A 159 -7.67 36.32 54.29
CA LEU A 159 -6.47 36.03 55.08
C LEU A 159 -6.80 35.81 56.56
N PRO A 160 -5.95 35.12 57.35
CA PRO A 160 -6.20 34.89 58.77
C PRO A 160 -6.32 36.20 59.56
N THR A 161 -7.32 36.27 60.44
CA THR A 161 -7.62 37.43 61.28
C THR A 161 -6.49 37.71 62.29
N ILE A 162 -6.16 38.99 62.49
CA ILE A 162 -5.31 39.46 63.60
C ILE A 162 -6.16 40.32 64.55
N SER A 163 -6.81 39.69 65.53
CA SER A 163 -7.66 40.40 66.52
C SER A 163 -6.86 41.11 67.62
N ALA A 164 -5.56 40.82 67.73
CA ALA A 164 -4.71 41.38 68.77
C ALA A 164 -4.29 42.82 68.43
N THR A 165 -4.30 43.68 69.45
CA THR A 165 -3.85 45.08 69.34
C THR A 165 -2.32 45.15 69.52
N PRO A 166 -1.55 45.60 68.52
CA PRO A 166 -0.09 45.61 68.61
C PRO A 166 0.45 46.62 69.64
N ILE A 167 1.54 46.27 70.32
CA ILE A 167 2.32 47.20 71.16
C ILE A 167 3.19 48.10 70.25
N ILE A 168 3.53 49.31 70.70
CA ILE A 168 4.37 50.26 69.94
C ILE A 168 5.64 49.55 69.46
N ASN A 169 5.90 49.60 68.15
CA ASN A 169 7.08 49.00 67.50
C ASN A 169 7.21 47.47 67.63
N VAL A 170 6.14 46.76 67.99
CA VAL A 170 6.13 45.28 68.05
C VAL A 170 5.05 44.76 67.09
N PRO A 171 5.39 44.48 65.81
CA PRO A 171 4.44 43.98 64.83
C PRO A 171 3.90 42.60 65.22
N ILE A 172 2.60 42.38 65.03
CA ILE A 172 1.97 41.06 65.17
C ILE A 172 1.78 40.47 63.77
N GLN A 173 2.19 39.22 63.57
CA GLN A 173 2.04 38.50 62.31
C GLN A 173 0.83 37.57 62.36
N SER A 174 0.11 37.45 61.25
CA SER A 174 -0.89 36.40 61.08
C SER A 174 -0.25 35.00 61.06
N THR A 175 -1.07 33.97 61.18
CA THR A 175 -0.68 32.64 60.74
C THR A 175 -0.40 32.67 59.23
N LYS A 176 0.50 31.78 58.79
CA LYS A 176 0.85 31.59 57.38
C LYS A 176 -0.17 30.67 56.71
N ILE A 177 -0.48 30.95 55.46
CA ILE A 177 -1.42 30.18 54.63
C ILE A 177 -0.90 30.05 53.19
N ASN A 178 -1.50 29.17 52.40
CA ASN A 178 -1.28 29.14 50.96
C ASN A 178 -2.53 29.69 50.25
N LEU A 179 -2.34 30.74 49.46
CA LEU A 179 -3.36 31.26 48.57
C LEU A 179 -3.10 30.71 47.17
N THR A 180 -4.11 30.05 46.62
CA THR A 180 -4.12 29.54 45.25
C THR A 180 -5.15 30.33 44.45
N ILE A 181 -4.71 30.87 43.32
CA ILE A 181 -5.51 31.60 42.33
C ILE A 181 -5.45 30.80 41.03
N THR A 182 -6.61 30.33 40.56
CA THR A 182 -6.73 29.66 39.26
C THR A 182 -7.19 30.68 38.24
N LEU A 183 -6.42 30.88 37.18
CA LEU A 183 -6.78 31.75 36.06
C LEU A 183 -7.94 31.16 35.26
N PRO A 184 -8.75 31.98 34.55
CA PRO A 184 -9.79 31.44 33.67
C PRO A 184 -9.16 30.57 32.58
N ILE A 185 -9.89 29.54 32.12
CA ILE A 185 -9.41 28.64 31.06
C ILE A 185 -9.51 29.24 29.65
N SER A 186 -9.96 30.49 29.54
CA SER A 186 -9.88 31.27 28.31
C SER A 186 -9.76 32.77 28.60
N GLY A 187 -9.21 33.50 27.65
CA GLY A 187 -9.10 34.97 27.70
C GLY A 187 -7.96 35.51 28.56
N ALA A 188 -7.13 34.65 29.17
CA ALA A 188 -5.85 35.10 29.71
C ALA A 188 -4.91 35.48 28.55
N PRO A 189 -4.11 36.55 28.67
CA PRO A 189 -3.12 36.89 27.64
C PRO A 189 -2.14 35.75 27.38
N LEU A 190 -1.75 35.48 26.13
CA LEU A 190 -0.76 34.43 25.82
C LEU A 190 0.66 34.78 26.30
N ASN A 191 0.94 36.08 26.46
CA ASN A 191 2.20 36.60 26.96
C ASN A 191 1.93 37.81 27.84
N GLY A 192 2.72 37.97 28.90
CA GLY A 192 2.46 39.04 29.85
C GLY A 192 3.44 39.09 31.01
N THR A 193 3.27 40.11 31.83
CA THR A 193 4.01 40.26 33.09
C THR A 193 3.11 39.85 34.24
N LEU A 194 3.53 38.88 35.05
CA LEU A 194 2.95 38.67 36.38
C LEU A 194 3.42 39.82 37.25
N LEU A 195 2.46 40.54 37.82
CA LEU A 195 2.68 41.76 38.56
C LEU A 195 1.92 41.69 39.88
N PHE A 196 2.70 41.76 40.96
CA PHE A 196 2.20 42.02 42.29
C PHE A 196 2.30 43.51 42.56
N THR A 197 1.18 44.15 42.90
CA THR A 197 1.16 45.58 43.26
C THR A 197 0.68 45.72 44.69
N PHE A 198 1.58 46.11 45.57
CA PHE A 198 1.28 46.49 46.94
C PHE A 198 1.11 48.01 47.01
N ASN A 199 -0.09 48.46 47.37
CA ASN A 199 -0.39 49.87 47.61
C ASN A 199 -0.64 50.10 49.10
N GLY A 200 0.29 50.81 49.74
CA GLY A 200 0.22 51.13 51.17
C GLY A 200 -0.71 52.30 51.45
N GLY A 201 -1.36 52.29 52.62
CA GLY A 201 -2.26 53.35 53.08
C GLY A 201 -1.57 54.72 53.21
N SER A 202 -2.37 55.75 53.45
CA SER A 202 -1.92 57.16 53.47
C SER A 202 -1.18 57.56 54.75
N ASN A 203 -1.14 56.71 55.77
CA ASN A 203 -0.54 57.02 57.08
C ASN A 203 0.94 56.62 57.14
N ALA A 204 1.82 57.58 57.42
CA ALA A 204 3.28 57.39 57.42
C ALA A 204 3.84 56.74 58.69
N THR A 205 3.02 56.59 59.74
CA THR A 205 3.46 56.13 61.07
C THR A 205 2.90 54.75 61.48
N GLU A 206 1.99 54.17 60.69
CA GLU A 206 1.24 52.96 61.06
C GLU A 206 1.05 52.09 59.79
N GLY A 207 1.14 50.76 59.86
CA GLY A 207 0.92 50.00 58.62
C GLY A 207 0.86 48.48 58.74
N ARG A 208 0.11 47.94 57.79
CA ARG A 208 -0.05 46.51 57.54
C ARG A 208 0.89 46.07 56.41
N ASP A 209 1.77 45.11 56.68
CA ASP A 209 2.69 44.53 55.69
C ASP A 209 2.13 43.21 55.15
N ILE A 210 2.55 42.80 53.96
CA ILE A 210 2.24 41.48 53.41
C ILE A 210 3.51 40.80 52.91
N GLY A 211 3.66 39.50 53.16
CA GLY A 211 4.83 38.75 52.73
C GLY A 211 4.52 37.29 52.46
N MET A 212 5.43 36.63 51.75
CA MET A 212 5.30 35.25 51.29
C MET A 212 6.67 34.60 51.14
N SER A 213 6.73 33.26 51.24
CA SER A 213 7.99 32.54 51.08
C SER A 213 8.31 32.24 49.62
N SER A 214 7.29 31.95 48.81
CA SER A 214 7.48 31.62 47.41
C SER A 214 6.24 31.83 46.56
N VAL A 215 6.45 31.94 45.26
CA VAL A 215 5.43 32.00 44.23
C VAL A 215 5.69 30.88 43.21
N THR A 216 4.65 30.16 42.83
CA THR A 216 4.68 29.22 41.71
C THR A 216 3.49 29.49 40.80
N MET A 217 3.65 29.30 39.50
CA MET A 217 2.57 29.42 38.55
C MET A 217 2.65 28.23 37.60
N VAL A 218 1.78 27.26 37.83
CA VAL A 218 1.78 25.99 37.10
C VAL A 218 0.73 26.08 36.01
N SER A 219 1.12 25.84 34.75
CA SER A 219 0.19 25.76 33.62
C SER A 219 0.44 24.48 32.84
N CYS A 220 -0.59 24.03 32.11
CA CYS A 220 -0.45 22.95 31.14
C CYS A 220 0.32 23.40 29.89
N GLY A 221 0.71 22.41 29.09
CA GLY A 221 1.27 22.55 27.75
C GLY A 221 0.27 23.13 26.75
N ASP A 222 0.85 23.68 25.68
CA ASP A 222 0.22 24.24 24.49
C ASP A 222 1.32 24.03 23.44
N THR A 223 1.27 22.88 22.76
CA THR A 223 2.40 22.34 21.99
C THR A 223 2.65 23.14 20.72
N ASP A 224 1.60 23.57 20.02
CA ASP A 224 1.70 24.34 18.79
C ASP A 224 1.68 25.88 19.01
N GLY A 225 1.27 26.33 20.19
CA GLY A 225 1.27 27.73 20.60
C GLY A 225 0.07 28.53 20.11
N ASP A 226 -1.03 27.89 19.73
CA ASP A 226 -2.21 28.55 19.17
C ASP A 226 -3.13 29.22 20.24
N GLY A 227 -2.91 28.89 21.51
CA GLY A 227 -3.66 29.43 22.64
C GLY A 227 -4.72 28.50 23.24
N ILE A 228 -4.84 27.28 22.72
CA ILE A 228 -5.58 26.16 23.31
C ILE A 228 -4.57 25.32 24.11
N GLN A 229 -5.00 24.73 25.23
CA GLN A 229 -4.14 23.80 25.96
C GLN A 229 -4.35 22.39 25.40
N ASN A 230 -3.31 21.57 25.41
CA ASN A 230 -3.36 20.22 24.85
C ASN A 230 -4.58 19.39 25.30
N TYR A 231 -4.92 19.40 26.59
CA TYR A 231 -6.11 18.70 27.15
C TYR A 231 -7.48 19.28 26.72
N LEU A 232 -7.47 20.27 25.83
CA LEU A 232 -8.64 20.94 25.26
C LEU A 232 -8.51 21.06 23.73
N ASP A 233 -7.43 20.54 23.15
CA ASP A 233 -7.02 20.72 21.78
C ASP A 233 -7.07 19.40 21.05
N LEU A 234 -7.90 19.34 20.01
CA LEU A 234 -8.11 18.11 19.26
C LEU A 234 -6.98 17.79 18.27
N ASP A 235 -6.02 18.71 18.07
CA ASP A 235 -4.80 18.54 17.26
C ASP A 235 -3.66 19.35 17.92
N SER A 236 -3.18 18.87 19.08
CA SER A 236 -2.29 19.59 19.99
C SER A 236 -0.99 20.08 19.33
N ASP A 237 -0.48 19.36 18.33
CA ASP A 237 0.76 19.73 17.63
C ASP A 237 0.55 20.34 16.24
N ASN A 238 -0.69 20.38 15.78
CA ASN A 238 -1.16 21.06 14.58
C ASN A 238 -0.44 20.56 13.32
N ASP A 239 -0.40 19.24 13.19
CA ASP A 239 0.14 18.58 12.01
C ASP A 239 -0.95 18.05 11.06
N GLY A 240 -2.22 18.25 11.43
CA GLY A 240 -3.38 17.93 10.61
C GLY A 240 -3.97 16.54 10.86
N CYS A 241 -3.45 15.80 11.83
CA CYS A 241 -4.14 14.65 12.41
C CYS A 241 -4.80 15.04 13.75
N VAL A 242 -5.75 14.22 14.22
CA VAL A 242 -6.40 14.48 15.52
C VAL A 242 -5.74 13.64 16.60
N ASP A 243 -5.63 14.20 17.80
CA ASP A 243 -4.98 13.59 18.95
C ASP A 243 -5.58 12.20 19.27
N ALA A 244 -6.89 12.05 19.11
CA ALA A 244 -7.59 10.77 19.28
C ALA A 244 -7.03 9.62 18.40
N LEU A 245 -6.56 9.91 17.18
CA LEU A 245 -5.94 8.91 16.28
C LEU A 245 -4.45 8.72 16.57
N GLU A 246 -3.80 9.78 17.05
CA GLU A 246 -2.37 9.84 17.30
C GLU A 246 -1.96 9.32 18.66
N GLY A 247 -2.91 9.25 19.58
CA GLY A 247 -2.75 8.56 20.84
C GLY A 247 -2.29 7.11 20.62
N SER A 248 -1.67 6.53 21.64
CA SER A 248 -1.07 5.20 21.55
C SER A 248 -2.09 4.04 21.43
N GLY A 249 -3.37 4.34 21.29
CA GLY A 249 -4.49 3.42 21.45
C GLY A 249 -4.99 2.77 20.16
N GLY A 250 -4.34 2.95 19.00
CA GLY A 250 -4.74 2.28 17.76
C GLY A 250 -6.19 2.55 17.33
N VAL A 251 -6.72 3.71 17.73
CA VAL A 251 -8.04 4.21 17.36
C VAL A 251 -8.11 4.37 15.85
N SER A 252 -9.23 4.01 15.24
CA SER A 252 -9.46 4.19 13.80
C SER A 252 -10.41 5.35 13.52
N SER A 253 -10.31 5.93 12.32
CA SER A 253 -11.21 7.01 11.86
C SER A 253 -12.70 6.64 11.89
N SER A 254 -13.03 5.35 11.89
CA SER A 254 -14.41 4.86 12.01
C SER A 254 -15.02 5.04 13.41
N GLN A 255 -14.18 5.29 14.41
CA GLN A 255 -14.58 5.53 15.80
C GLN A 255 -14.70 7.01 16.13
N LEU A 256 -14.21 7.88 15.25
CA LEU A 256 -14.30 9.32 15.42
C LEU A 256 -15.71 9.83 15.10
N VAL A 257 -16.11 10.85 15.84
CA VAL A 257 -17.34 11.60 15.69
C VAL A 257 -17.02 13.10 15.66
N ASP A 258 -17.95 13.93 15.17
CA ASP A 258 -17.74 15.38 15.12
C ASP A 258 -17.83 15.95 16.53
N SER A 259 -16.81 16.67 17.00
CA SER A 259 -16.72 17.09 18.39
C SER A 259 -17.86 18.00 18.84
N GLY A 260 -18.22 17.89 20.13
CA GLY A 260 -19.23 18.73 20.79
C GLY A 260 -18.62 19.98 21.45
N GLY A 261 -19.43 20.69 22.24
CA GLY A 261 -18.95 21.73 23.14
C GLY A 261 -18.22 22.92 22.49
N THR A 262 -17.11 23.32 23.10
CA THR A 262 -16.24 24.43 22.74
C THR A 262 -14.82 24.01 22.35
N VAL A 263 -14.51 22.71 22.35
CA VAL A 263 -13.22 22.17 21.91
C VAL A 263 -12.98 22.45 20.42
N ASP A 264 -11.71 22.61 20.06
CA ASP A 264 -11.28 23.01 18.72
C ASP A 264 -9.92 22.39 18.39
N VAL A 265 -9.51 22.43 17.12
CA VAL A 265 -8.17 22.05 16.64
C VAL A 265 -7.26 23.28 16.43
N GLY A 266 -7.75 24.46 16.81
CA GLY A 266 -7.10 25.71 16.46
C GLY A 266 -7.38 26.24 15.05
N THR A 267 -6.96 27.48 14.79
CA THR A 267 -7.23 28.16 13.50
C THR A 267 -6.21 27.85 12.40
N THR A 268 -5.09 27.25 12.78
CA THR A 268 -3.98 26.92 11.89
C THR A 268 -3.97 25.46 11.48
N SER A 269 -4.67 24.60 12.22
CA SER A 269 -4.81 23.17 11.89
C SER A 269 -5.68 22.93 10.67
N THR A 270 -5.31 21.87 9.96
CA THR A 270 -6.08 21.30 8.85
C THR A 270 -6.84 20.03 9.27
N ALA A 271 -6.67 19.57 10.51
CA ALA A 271 -7.36 18.43 11.08
C ALA A 271 -8.88 18.67 11.14
N PRO A 272 -9.68 17.61 10.99
CA PRO A 272 -11.12 17.72 11.21
C PRO A 272 -11.41 17.86 12.71
N LYS A 273 -12.37 18.71 13.10
CA LYS A 273 -12.83 18.83 14.50
C LYS A 273 -13.56 17.55 14.95
N LYS A 274 -12.81 16.58 15.44
CA LYS A 274 -13.31 15.24 15.77
C LYS A 274 -12.64 14.67 17.01
N ASN A 275 -13.40 13.90 17.76
CA ASN A 275 -12.98 13.20 18.96
C ASN A 275 -13.68 11.82 19.03
N LEU A 276 -13.60 11.12 20.17
CA LEU A 276 -14.20 9.78 20.34
C LEU A 276 -15.66 9.83 20.78
N CYS A 277 -16.10 10.91 21.43
CA CYS A 277 -17.50 11.14 21.75
C CYS A 277 -18.02 12.52 21.38
N ALA A 278 -19.19 12.51 20.74
CA ALA A 278 -20.02 13.67 20.48
C ALA A 278 -21.39 13.44 21.10
N ASN A 279 -21.74 14.10 22.22
CA ASN A 279 -23.15 14.23 22.55
C ASN A 279 -23.52 15.39 23.50
N PRO A 280 -24.20 16.43 23.02
CA PRO A 280 -25.01 17.29 23.88
C PRO A 280 -26.33 16.57 24.21
N ILE A 281 -26.42 15.95 25.39
CA ILE A 281 -27.67 15.54 26.09
C ILE A 281 -28.81 15.08 25.15
N GLY A 282 -28.89 13.78 24.81
CA GLY A 282 -30.13 13.29 24.18
C GLY A 282 -30.16 11.97 23.43
N ASN A 283 -29.37 10.94 23.76
CA ASN A 283 -29.71 9.57 23.35
C ASN A 283 -29.69 8.61 24.55
N ALA A 284 -30.87 8.12 24.89
CA ALA A 284 -31.09 7.12 25.90
C ALA A 284 -30.66 5.74 25.37
N SER A 285 -29.35 5.42 25.40
CA SER A 285 -28.80 4.05 25.45
C SER A 285 -27.27 4.07 25.66
N GLY A 286 -26.82 4.38 26.87
CA GLY A 286 -25.41 4.26 27.32
C GLY A 286 -24.57 5.49 27.03
N GLY A 287 -24.06 6.16 28.08
CA GLY A 287 -23.09 7.24 27.92
C GLY A 287 -21.91 6.75 27.10
N CYS A 288 -21.55 7.51 26.06
CA CYS A 288 -20.32 7.27 25.30
C CYS A 288 -19.07 7.46 26.17
N VAL A 289 -19.22 8.09 27.33
CA VAL A 289 -18.24 8.27 28.38
C VAL A 289 -18.67 7.56 29.67
N ASP A 290 -17.73 7.32 30.57
CA ASP A 290 -18.03 6.85 31.91
C ASP A 290 -18.44 8.00 32.87
N ALA A 291 -18.49 7.72 34.17
CA ALA A 291 -18.89 8.72 35.16
C ALA A 291 -17.82 9.79 35.44
N GLN A 292 -16.64 9.63 34.84
CA GLN A 292 -15.50 10.53 34.91
C GLN A 292 -15.25 11.26 33.59
N GLY A 293 -16.06 11.05 32.54
CA GLY A 293 -15.89 11.71 31.23
C GLY A 293 -14.98 10.96 30.27
N LEU A 294 -14.41 9.80 30.62
CA LEU A 294 -13.55 9.04 29.71
C LEU A 294 -14.36 8.27 28.64
N PRO A 295 -14.06 8.38 27.33
CA PRO A 295 -14.71 7.63 26.27
C PRO A 295 -14.69 6.10 26.46
N GLN A 296 -15.78 5.46 26.06
CA GLN A 296 -16.04 4.03 26.23
C GLN A 296 -16.20 3.37 24.86
N LEU A 297 -15.16 2.65 24.42
CA LEU A 297 -15.12 2.06 23.08
C LEU A 297 -15.55 0.57 23.10
N SER A 298 -16.29 0.17 22.07
CA SER A 298 -16.62 -1.24 21.78
C SER A 298 -16.81 -1.44 20.27
N PRO A 299 -16.00 -2.29 19.60
CA PRO A 299 -14.90 -3.08 20.15
C PRO A 299 -13.74 -2.19 20.65
N LEU A 300 -12.95 -2.74 21.59
CA LEU A 300 -11.81 -2.03 22.17
C LEU A 300 -10.60 -2.08 21.23
N PRO A 301 -10.04 -0.94 20.80
CA PRO A 301 -8.79 -0.88 20.05
C PRO A 301 -7.60 -1.44 20.81
N THR A 302 -6.54 -1.81 20.08
CA THR A 302 -5.31 -2.29 20.73
C THR A 302 -4.54 -1.11 21.32
N GLY A 303 -4.33 -1.13 22.64
CA GLY A 303 -3.61 -0.07 23.35
C GLY A 303 -4.53 0.94 24.04
N TYR A 304 -5.83 0.93 23.73
CA TYR A 304 -6.84 1.73 24.40
C TYR A 304 -7.44 1.00 25.61
N SER A 305 -7.81 1.73 26.66
CA SER A 305 -8.43 1.21 27.87
C SER A 305 -9.62 2.07 28.27
N ASN A 306 -10.80 1.46 28.40
CA ASN A 306 -12.02 2.10 28.93
C ASN A 306 -11.91 2.54 30.41
N THR A 307 -10.76 2.39 31.05
CA THR A 307 -10.52 2.83 32.44
C THR A 307 -9.35 3.80 32.58
N THR A 308 -8.50 3.92 31.55
CA THR A 308 -7.27 4.71 31.61
C THR A 308 -6.96 5.42 30.30
N GLY A 309 -7.89 5.41 29.33
CA GLY A 309 -7.71 6.00 28.01
C GLY A 309 -6.57 5.36 27.22
N GLN A 310 -5.89 6.21 26.46
CA GLN A 310 -4.65 5.94 25.74
C GLN A 310 -3.52 6.89 26.20
N GLY A 311 -2.28 6.61 25.82
CA GLY A 311 -1.16 7.54 26.04
C GLY A 311 -1.04 8.54 24.89
N VAL A 312 -0.23 9.59 25.07
CA VAL A 312 -0.06 10.68 24.08
C VAL A 312 0.38 10.25 22.67
N GLY A 313 1.03 9.09 22.51
CA GLY A 313 1.48 8.62 21.20
C GLY A 313 2.28 9.67 20.41
N THR A 314 1.79 10.07 19.24
CA THR A 314 2.38 11.13 18.40
C THR A 314 1.75 12.50 18.54
N SER A 315 0.62 12.66 19.26
CA SER A 315 -0.22 13.88 19.27
C SER A 315 0.43 15.19 19.72
N ILE A 316 1.65 15.11 20.28
CA ILE A 316 2.43 16.26 20.74
C ILE A 316 3.77 16.39 20.00
N ASN A 317 3.89 15.80 18.81
CA ASN A 317 5.07 15.78 17.99
C ASN A 317 4.77 15.94 16.50
N SER A 318 4.66 17.20 16.07
CA SER A 318 4.36 17.63 14.69
C SER A 318 5.35 17.24 13.60
N THR A 319 6.35 16.41 13.92
CA THR A 319 7.27 15.83 12.94
C THR A 319 6.84 14.44 12.48
N ILE A 320 5.91 13.78 13.18
CA ILE A 320 5.43 12.43 12.89
C ILE A 320 3.94 12.31 13.20
N GLN A 321 3.25 11.44 12.46
CA GLN A 321 1.82 11.16 12.61
C GLN A 321 1.58 9.67 12.75
N ASP A 322 0.43 9.29 13.30
CA ASP A 322 -0.04 7.90 13.24
C ASP A 322 -0.48 7.52 11.81
N ALA A 323 -0.30 6.24 11.45
CA ALA A 323 -0.74 5.75 10.15
C ALA A 323 -2.26 5.85 9.97
N GLN A 324 -3.04 5.92 11.05
CA GLN A 324 -4.49 6.04 11.03
C GLN A 324 -4.98 7.36 10.43
N CYS A 325 -4.14 8.39 10.45
CA CYS A 325 -4.35 9.68 9.79
C CYS A 325 -4.41 9.54 8.25
N ALA A 326 -3.84 8.47 7.71
CA ALA A 326 -3.72 8.27 6.28
C ALA A 326 -4.95 7.64 5.62
N ASN A 327 -5.31 8.18 4.45
CA ASN A 327 -6.29 7.59 3.55
C ASN A 327 -5.69 6.37 2.83
N ALA A 328 -6.37 5.23 2.94
CA ALA A 328 -5.95 3.98 2.32
C ALA A 328 -6.35 3.90 0.83
N PHE A 329 -5.47 3.33 0.00
CA PHE A 329 -5.80 2.97 -1.39
C PHE A 329 -6.73 1.75 -1.46
N GLY A 330 -6.78 0.97 -0.38
CA GLY A 330 -7.41 -0.34 -0.36
C GLY A 330 -6.48 -1.40 -0.93
N CYS A 331 -7.00 -2.62 -1.02
CA CYS A 331 -6.29 -3.74 -1.62
C CYS A 331 -7.07 -4.23 -2.85
N ASP A 332 -6.66 -3.77 -4.02
CA ASP A 332 -7.24 -4.14 -5.32
C ASP A 332 -6.15 -4.43 -6.36
N SER A 333 -6.55 -4.73 -7.60
CA SER A 333 -5.65 -5.06 -8.72
C SER A 333 -4.88 -3.86 -9.30
N LYS A 334 -4.99 -2.65 -8.71
CA LYS A 334 -4.23 -1.49 -9.19
C LYS A 334 -2.76 -1.65 -8.83
N MET A 335 -1.90 -1.19 -9.74
CA MET A 335 -0.48 -1.12 -9.52
C MET A 335 -0.06 0.34 -9.47
N TYR A 336 0.94 0.64 -8.65
CA TYR A 336 1.49 1.96 -8.45
C TYR A 336 2.98 1.97 -8.76
N LEU A 337 3.42 2.98 -9.49
CA LEU A 337 4.83 3.20 -9.80
C LEU A 337 5.23 4.51 -9.14
N SER A 338 6.16 4.50 -8.20
CA SER A 338 6.82 5.74 -7.80
C SER A 338 7.97 6.05 -8.74
N GLN A 339 8.21 7.33 -9.00
CA GLN A 339 9.48 7.80 -9.54
C GLN A 339 9.99 8.97 -8.70
N VAL A 340 11.09 8.73 -7.98
CA VAL A 340 11.76 9.66 -7.07
C VAL A 340 10.87 10.09 -5.90
N ASN A 341 9.95 11.01 -6.12
CA ASN A 341 9.06 11.59 -5.11
C ASN A 341 7.61 11.75 -5.62
N THR A 342 7.30 11.23 -6.80
CA THR A 342 5.96 11.29 -7.39
C THR A 342 5.41 9.88 -7.55
N LEU A 343 4.17 9.68 -7.10
CA LEU A 343 3.45 8.42 -7.27
C LEU A 343 2.63 8.47 -8.56
N TYR A 344 2.59 7.38 -9.31
CA TYR A 344 1.81 7.23 -10.51
C TYR A 344 0.92 5.99 -10.42
N ASN A 345 -0.32 6.10 -10.88
CA ASN A 345 -1.16 4.93 -11.09
C ASN A 345 -0.78 4.28 -12.42
N VAL A 346 -0.52 2.97 -12.44
CA VAL A 346 -0.23 2.23 -13.67
C VAL A 346 -1.56 1.89 -14.35
N ASN A 347 -1.99 2.73 -15.29
CA ASN A 347 -3.24 2.52 -16.00
C ASN A 347 -3.07 1.54 -17.16
N THR A 348 -3.62 0.35 -16.97
CA THR A 348 -3.56 -0.81 -17.87
C THR A 348 -4.68 -0.86 -18.91
N SER A 349 -5.49 0.19 -19.04
CA SER A 349 -6.59 0.25 -20.03
C SER A 349 -6.10 0.44 -21.47
N PHE A 350 -4.81 0.73 -21.66
CA PHE A 350 -4.19 1.03 -22.96
C PHE A 350 -2.84 0.34 -23.10
N ASN A 351 -2.40 0.06 -24.33
CA ASN A 351 -1.02 -0.27 -24.65
C ASN A 351 -0.47 0.80 -25.62
N PRO A 352 0.60 1.54 -25.28
CA PRO A 352 1.35 1.45 -24.01
C PRO A 352 0.54 1.91 -22.79
N PHE A 353 0.90 1.39 -21.62
CA PHE A 353 0.36 1.84 -20.33
C PHE A 353 0.52 3.35 -20.19
N THR A 354 -0.42 3.96 -19.46
CA THR A 354 -0.34 5.38 -19.08
C THR A 354 -0.10 5.50 -17.59
N PHE A 355 0.57 6.59 -17.18
CA PHE A 355 1.02 6.79 -15.81
C PHE A 355 0.54 8.16 -15.31
N PRO A 356 -0.77 8.35 -15.05
CA PRO A 356 -1.26 9.57 -14.42
C PRO A 356 -0.71 9.70 -13.00
N ALA A 357 -0.24 10.90 -12.66
CA ALA A 357 0.26 11.21 -11.31
C ALA A 357 -0.87 11.14 -10.28
N VAL A 358 -0.57 10.54 -9.14
CA VAL A 358 -1.40 10.56 -7.94
C VAL A 358 -0.90 11.73 -7.10
N GLY A 359 -1.45 12.92 -7.36
CA GLY A 359 -1.06 14.13 -6.64
C GLY A 359 0.18 14.86 -7.13
N PRO A 360 0.57 15.94 -6.42
CA PRO A 360 1.83 16.63 -6.64
C PRO A 360 3.02 15.79 -6.15
N ALA A 361 4.23 16.17 -6.57
CA ALA A 361 5.46 15.58 -6.06
C ALA A 361 5.63 15.86 -4.56
N ALA A 362 6.02 14.85 -3.78
CA ALA A 362 6.27 14.99 -2.36
C ALA A 362 7.54 15.82 -2.07
N SER A 363 7.64 16.33 -0.84
CA SER A 363 8.77 17.14 -0.37
C SER A 363 10.06 16.33 -0.18
N VAL A 364 9.97 15.01 -0.06
CA VAL A 364 11.10 14.09 0.12
C VAL A 364 11.05 12.97 -0.93
N ASN A 365 12.22 12.40 -1.24
CA ASN A 365 12.32 11.21 -2.05
C ASN A 365 12.00 9.99 -1.20
N TYR A 366 11.24 9.05 -1.75
CA TYR A 366 10.88 7.80 -1.09
C TYR A 366 11.03 6.62 -2.05
N ASN A 367 11.15 5.43 -1.47
CA ASN A 367 11.33 4.17 -2.17
C ASN A 367 10.88 3.01 -1.25
N ALA A 368 11.16 1.76 -1.59
CA ALA A 368 10.62 0.56 -0.94
C ALA A 368 9.08 0.54 -0.76
N ILE A 369 8.31 1.14 -1.66
CA ILE A 369 6.87 1.28 -1.56
C ILE A 369 6.13 -0.06 -1.60
N ALA A 370 5.11 -0.21 -0.76
CA ALA A 370 4.35 -1.44 -0.69
C ALA A 370 2.95 -1.21 -0.13
N VAL A 371 1.93 -1.86 -0.72
CA VAL A 371 0.57 -1.82 -0.18
C VAL A 371 0.45 -2.89 0.90
N ASN A 372 0.13 -2.49 2.13
CA ASN A 372 -0.15 -3.45 3.19
C ASN A 372 -1.55 -4.06 2.98
N PRO A 373 -1.68 -5.38 2.76
CA PRO A 373 -2.97 -6.00 2.50
C PRO A 373 -3.92 -5.98 3.71
N LEU A 374 -3.41 -5.72 4.93
CA LEU A 374 -4.22 -5.74 6.16
C LEU A 374 -5.00 -4.43 6.38
N ASP A 375 -4.48 -3.29 5.95
CA ASP A 375 -5.10 -1.98 6.12
C ASP A 375 -5.30 -1.20 4.80
N GLY A 376 -4.74 -1.68 3.68
CA GLY A 376 -4.83 -1.06 2.37
C GLY A 376 -4.02 0.23 2.20
N ARG A 377 -3.12 0.55 3.13
CA ARG A 377 -2.27 1.74 3.05
C ARG A 377 -1.00 1.45 2.25
N LEU A 378 -0.52 2.46 1.53
CA LEU A 378 0.72 2.39 0.76
C LEU A 378 1.86 2.95 1.61
N TYR A 379 2.75 2.09 2.07
CA TYR A 379 3.92 2.45 2.86
C TYR A 379 5.12 2.70 1.96
N GLY A 380 6.14 3.37 2.48
CA GLY A 380 7.46 3.53 1.85
C GLY A 380 8.53 3.95 2.85
N MET A 381 9.79 3.92 2.43
CA MET A 381 10.95 4.41 3.18
C MET A 381 11.41 5.76 2.61
N VAL A 382 11.69 6.71 3.49
CA VAL A 382 12.30 8.00 3.08
C VAL A 382 13.79 7.79 2.78
N ALA A 383 14.22 8.27 1.61
CA ALA A 383 15.59 8.09 1.14
C ALA A 383 16.64 8.64 2.13
N ASN A 384 17.74 7.92 2.33
CA ASN A 384 18.84 8.23 3.26
C ASN A 384 18.44 8.31 4.75
N THR A 385 17.29 7.77 5.14
CA THR A 385 16.83 7.73 6.53
C THR A 385 16.40 6.31 6.91
N ASN A 386 16.05 6.12 8.17
CA ASN A 386 15.33 4.92 8.64
C ASN A 386 13.84 5.23 8.91
N ASN A 387 13.28 6.30 8.32
CA ASN A 387 11.89 6.67 8.53
C ASN A 387 10.96 5.95 7.56
N VAL A 388 9.81 5.52 8.08
CA VAL A 388 8.69 5.02 7.27
C VAL A 388 7.72 6.16 7.02
N VAL A 389 7.14 6.19 5.83
CA VAL A 389 6.03 7.08 5.45
C VAL A 389 4.84 6.26 4.98
N VAL A 390 3.65 6.84 5.10
CA VAL A 390 2.46 6.43 4.35
C VAL A 390 2.23 7.44 3.24
N ILE A 391 1.96 6.96 2.03
CA ILE A 391 1.58 7.78 0.89
C ILE A 391 0.06 7.79 0.81
N ASN A 392 -0.54 8.97 0.86
CA ASN A 392 -1.99 9.16 0.78
C ASN A 392 -2.51 9.00 -0.66
N THR A 393 -3.82 8.80 -0.78
CA THR A 393 -4.52 8.70 -2.07
C THR A 393 -4.44 9.97 -2.93
N ASP A 394 -4.01 11.09 -2.34
CA ASP A 394 -3.78 12.37 -3.02
C ASP A 394 -2.29 12.67 -3.28
N GLY A 395 -1.39 11.71 -3.00
CA GLY A 395 0.05 11.83 -3.19
C GLY A 395 0.82 12.49 -2.05
N SER A 396 0.15 13.05 -1.05
CA SER A 396 0.80 13.59 0.15
C SER A 396 1.41 12.48 1.02
N LEU A 397 2.36 12.83 1.88
CA LEU A 397 3.06 11.88 2.76
C LEU A 397 2.75 12.17 4.22
N ILE A 398 2.59 11.09 4.98
CA ILE A 398 2.49 11.08 6.44
C ILE A 398 3.75 10.39 6.95
N ASN A 399 4.55 11.08 7.76
CA ASN A 399 5.80 10.53 8.30
C ASN A 399 5.51 9.77 9.59
N LEU A 400 5.75 8.46 9.62
CA LEU A 400 5.57 7.65 10.85
C LEU A 400 6.79 7.72 11.77
N GLY A 401 7.89 8.30 11.30
CA GLY A 401 9.12 8.41 12.06
C GLY A 401 10.08 7.23 11.93
N PRO A 402 11.16 7.24 12.74
CA PRO A 402 12.28 6.31 12.59
C PRO A 402 11.93 4.90 13.08
N VAL A 403 12.36 3.89 12.33
CA VAL A 403 12.24 2.49 12.71
C VAL A 403 13.36 2.10 13.67
N THR A 404 12.98 1.63 14.85
CA THR A 404 13.90 1.13 15.88
C THR A 404 14.60 -0.14 15.38
N ASN A 405 15.91 -0.27 15.64
CA ASN A 405 16.79 -1.35 15.17
C ASN A 405 17.04 -1.40 13.65
N LEU A 406 16.53 -0.44 12.87
CA LEU A 406 16.89 -0.27 11.47
C LEU A 406 18.08 0.71 11.38
N PRO A 407 19.22 0.35 10.75
CA PRO A 407 20.37 1.24 10.68
C PRO A 407 20.07 2.59 10.03
N THR A 408 20.61 3.67 10.61
CA THR A 408 20.48 5.04 10.10
C THR A 408 21.51 5.35 9.01
N GLY A 409 21.25 6.39 8.19
CA GLY A 409 22.17 6.85 7.14
C GLY A 409 22.29 5.91 5.93
N LYS A 410 21.38 4.93 5.80
CA LYS A 410 21.24 4.03 4.64
C LYS A 410 20.07 4.46 3.76
N SER A 411 20.08 4.05 2.49
CA SER A 411 18.93 4.17 1.60
C SER A 411 18.31 2.79 1.36
N TYR A 412 17.13 2.58 1.92
CA TYR A 412 16.32 1.38 1.69
C TYR A 412 15.52 1.59 0.40
N ASN A 413 15.99 0.97 -0.68
CA ASN A 413 15.49 1.20 -2.04
C ASN A 413 14.63 0.05 -2.56
N SER A 414 14.47 -1.01 -1.77
CA SER A 414 13.71 -2.17 -2.18
C SER A 414 12.84 -2.57 -1.03
N GLY A 415 11.59 -2.84 -1.30
CA GLY A 415 10.69 -3.33 -0.28
C GLY A 415 9.39 -3.88 -0.82
N ASP A 416 8.81 -4.81 -0.09
CA ASP A 416 7.46 -5.28 -0.32
C ASP A 416 6.85 -5.78 1.00
N ILE A 417 5.52 -5.87 1.06
CA ILE A 417 4.78 -6.34 2.23
C ILE A 417 4.15 -7.69 1.92
N ASP A 418 4.37 -8.67 2.79
CA ASP A 418 3.73 -9.97 2.64
C ASP A 418 2.24 -9.95 3.00
N ASN A 419 1.58 -11.09 2.79
CA ASN A 419 0.15 -11.26 3.07
C ASN A 419 -0.22 -11.19 4.56
N LEU A 420 0.77 -11.09 5.46
CA LEU A 420 0.60 -10.98 6.91
C LEU A 420 1.01 -9.59 7.42
N GLY A 421 1.31 -8.63 6.54
CA GLY A 421 1.71 -7.27 6.91
C GLY A 421 3.17 -7.16 7.35
N ASN A 422 4.03 -8.16 7.12
CA ASN A 422 5.46 -8.01 7.37
C ASN A 422 6.10 -7.20 6.24
N TYR A 423 6.67 -6.05 6.58
CA TYR A 423 7.30 -5.17 5.62
C TYR A 423 8.79 -5.48 5.48
N TYR A 424 9.18 -6.03 4.34
CA TYR A 424 10.57 -6.36 4.05
C TYR A 424 11.25 -5.20 3.37
N VAL A 425 12.42 -4.78 3.85
CA VAL A 425 13.22 -3.72 3.21
C VAL A 425 14.69 -4.10 3.08
N LYS A 426 15.32 -3.63 2.01
CA LYS A 426 16.72 -3.87 1.72
C LYS A 426 17.40 -2.63 1.13
N GLU A 427 18.64 -2.41 1.52
CA GLU A 427 19.51 -1.40 0.91
C GLU A 427 19.97 -1.87 -0.47
N ASN A 428 19.97 -0.98 -1.47
CA ASN A 428 20.46 -1.27 -2.83
C ASN A 428 22.00 -1.23 -2.89
N THR A 429 22.64 -2.06 -2.06
CA THR A 429 24.07 -2.35 -2.09
C THR A 429 24.29 -3.87 -2.03
N ASP A 430 25.44 -4.34 -2.52
CA ASP A 430 25.78 -5.76 -2.49
C ASP A 430 26.17 -6.19 -1.07
N ASN A 431 25.15 -6.59 -0.29
CA ASN A 431 25.29 -6.99 1.11
C ASN A 431 24.39 -8.19 1.43
N SER A 432 24.58 -8.79 2.62
CA SER A 432 23.83 -9.98 3.09
C SER A 432 22.75 -9.65 4.13
N GLU A 433 22.26 -8.41 4.14
CA GLU A 433 21.26 -7.93 5.08
C GLU A 433 19.91 -7.70 4.37
N LEU A 434 18.84 -8.21 4.99
CA LEU A 434 17.44 -7.91 4.72
C LEU A 434 16.82 -7.54 6.07
N TYR A 435 15.84 -6.64 6.10
CA TYR A 435 15.17 -6.25 7.34
C TYR A 435 13.67 -6.52 7.23
N LYS A 436 13.07 -6.97 8.33
CA LYS A 436 11.63 -7.15 8.47
C LYS A 436 11.11 -6.16 9.50
N ILE A 437 10.32 -5.19 9.06
CA ILE A 437 9.73 -4.13 9.86
C ILE A 437 8.32 -4.56 10.28
N ASN A 438 8.03 -4.42 11.58
CA ASN A 438 6.68 -4.48 12.11
C ASN A 438 6.11 -3.05 12.11
N LEU A 439 5.15 -2.77 11.23
CA LEU A 439 4.58 -1.43 11.04
C LEU A 439 3.81 -0.91 12.27
N ASN A 440 3.24 -1.79 13.10
CA ASN A 440 2.50 -1.38 14.30
C ASN A 440 3.40 -0.92 15.44
N THR A 441 4.65 -1.41 15.48
CA THR A 441 5.61 -1.09 16.56
C THR A 441 6.79 -0.25 16.07
N LEU A 442 6.89 -0.05 14.76
CA LEU A 442 8.05 0.53 14.06
C LEU A 442 9.38 -0.06 14.57
N THR A 443 9.43 -1.39 14.65
CA THR A 443 10.64 -2.15 15.00
C THR A 443 11.09 -3.04 13.85
N ALA A 444 12.41 -3.09 13.60
CA ALA A 444 13.01 -3.95 12.59
C ALA A 444 13.69 -5.18 13.22
N THR A 445 13.58 -6.32 12.53
CA THR A 445 14.39 -7.52 12.77
C THR A 445 15.29 -7.78 11.57
N THR A 446 16.59 -7.94 11.79
CA THR A 446 17.53 -8.29 10.72
C THR A 446 17.39 -9.77 10.33
N ILE A 447 17.35 -10.02 9.02
CA ILE A 447 17.39 -11.33 8.39
C ILE A 447 18.72 -11.44 7.63
N THR A 448 19.57 -12.37 8.07
CA THR A 448 20.86 -12.64 7.41
C THR A 448 20.66 -13.53 6.19
N LEU A 449 21.19 -13.08 5.05
CA LEU A 449 21.19 -13.81 3.78
C LEU A 449 22.41 -14.74 3.69
N ASN A 450 22.25 -15.91 3.06
CA ASN A 450 23.35 -16.88 2.87
C ASN A 450 24.44 -16.44 1.87
N ARG A 451 24.24 -15.28 1.20
CA ARG A 451 25.18 -14.62 0.29
C ARG A 451 24.79 -13.14 0.14
N THR A 452 25.69 -12.35 -0.42
CA THR A 452 25.38 -10.97 -0.80
C THR A 452 24.54 -10.92 -2.08
N VAL A 453 23.65 -9.94 -2.16
CA VAL A 453 22.90 -9.63 -3.38
C VAL A 453 22.49 -8.16 -3.34
N GLN A 454 22.52 -7.51 -4.50
CA GLN A 454 22.07 -6.14 -4.73
C GLN A 454 20.82 -6.16 -5.61
N LEU A 455 19.66 -5.98 -5.01
CA LEU A 455 18.39 -5.87 -5.71
C LEU A 455 18.03 -4.39 -5.75
N PRO A 456 17.84 -3.76 -6.93
CA PRO A 456 17.34 -2.39 -6.99
C PRO A 456 15.91 -2.31 -6.47
N ASP A 457 15.09 -3.34 -6.72
CA ASP A 457 13.81 -3.56 -6.08
C ASP A 457 13.47 -5.08 -6.00
N MET A 458 12.46 -5.45 -5.20
CA MET A 458 12.01 -6.82 -4.97
C MET A 458 10.49 -6.90 -4.74
N ALA A 459 9.87 -8.00 -5.17
CA ALA A 459 8.44 -8.27 -4.95
C ALA A 459 8.21 -9.61 -4.25
N PHE A 460 7.20 -9.66 -3.37
CA PHE A 460 6.77 -10.86 -2.66
C PHE A 460 5.87 -11.72 -3.52
N ASN A 461 6.11 -13.03 -3.47
CA ASN A 461 5.32 -14.03 -4.15
C ASN A 461 4.43 -14.78 -3.16
N MET A 462 3.12 -14.59 -3.29
CA MET A 462 2.15 -15.23 -2.41
C MET A 462 2.10 -16.76 -2.55
N ALA A 463 2.42 -17.30 -3.72
CA ALA A 463 2.27 -18.73 -3.98
C ALA A 463 3.34 -19.57 -3.27
N ASP A 464 4.54 -19.01 -3.04
CA ASP A 464 5.65 -19.74 -2.41
C ASP A 464 6.34 -19.02 -1.24
N GLY A 465 5.90 -17.82 -0.89
CA GLY A 465 6.39 -17.06 0.27
C GLY A 465 7.78 -16.44 0.09
N LYS A 466 8.30 -16.34 -1.14
CA LYS A 466 9.63 -15.80 -1.43
C LYS A 466 9.56 -14.37 -1.97
N LEU A 467 10.66 -13.63 -1.80
CA LEU A 467 10.89 -12.35 -2.46
C LEU A 467 11.68 -12.57 -3.76
N TYR A 468 11.37 -11.83 -4.80
CA TYR A 468 11.98 -11.96 -6.13
C TYR A 468 12.49 -10.61 -6.63
N GLY A 469 13.69 -10.60 -7.22
CA GLY A 469 14.29 -9.38 -7.76
C GLY A 469 15.39 -9.67 -8.76
N VAL A 470 15.87 -8.61 -9.43
CA VAL A 470 16.93 -8.71 -10.44
C VAL A 470 18.25 -8.21 -9.84
N TYR A 471 19.29 -9.02 -9.92
CA TYR A 471 20.60 -8.65 -9.40
C TYR A 471 21.25 -7.59 -10.28
N GLN A 472 21.47 -6.40 -9.72
CA GLN A 472 21.88 -5.21 -10.48
C GLN A 472 23.18 -5.42 -11.27
N VAL A 473 24.11 -6.20 -10.71
CA VAL A 473 25.47 -6.35 -11.26
C VAL A 473 25.48 -7.08 -12.61
N ASN A 474 24.62 -8.08 -12.81
CA ASN A 474 24.64 -8.90 -14.03
C ASN A 474 23.26 -9.16 -14.64
N GLY A 475 22.19 -8.59 -14.09
CA GLY A 475 20.82 -8.72 -14.58
C GLY A 475 20.18 -10.09 -14.36
N ARG A 476 20.83 -11.01 -13.65
CA ARG A 476 20.26 -12.33 -13.37
C ARG A 476 19.13 -12.23 -12.36
N PHE A 477 18.08 -13.02 -12.54
CA PHE A 477 16.94 -13.07 -11.64
C PHE A 477 17.24 -13.92 -10.40
N PHE A 478 16.73 -13.53 -9.23
CA PHE A 478 16.97 -14.20 -7.96
C PHE A 478 15.67 -14.31 -7.15
N SER A 479 15.65 -15.31 -6.27
CA SER A 479 14.70 -15.40 -5.16
C SER A 479 15.41 -15.35 -3.82
N ILE A 480 14.71 -14.87 -2.80
CA ILE A 480 15.11 -14.91 -1.39
C ILE A 480 13.98 -15.63 -0.64
N ASP A 481 14.31 -16.70 0.08
CA ASP A 481 13.40 -17.35 1.03
C ASP A 481 13.65 -16.77 2.43
N PRO A 482 12.77 -15.87 2.93
CA PRO A 482 12.95 -15.22 4.23
C PRO A 482 12.47 -16.10 5.39
N THR A 483 11.89 -17.27 5.14
CA THR A 483 11.27 -18.13 6.16
C THR A 483 12.26 -19.08 6.86
N ILE A 484 13.46 -19.21 6.30
CA ILE A 484 14.54 -20.06 6.82
C ILE A 484 15.71 -19.23 7.33
N SER A 485 16.52 -19.81 8.22
CA SER A 485 17.65 -19.12 8.86
C SER A 485 18.97 -19.88 8.64
N PRO A 486 19.97 -19.29 7.96
CA PRO A 486 19.91 -18.01 7.24
C PRO A 486 18.96 -18.07 6.03
N ALA A 487 18.46 -16.91 5.61
CA ALA A 487 17.58 -16.80 4.44
C ALA A 487 18.35 -17.22 3.17
N THR A 488 17.74 -18.05 2.34
CA THR A 488 18.42 -18.60 1.17
C THR A 488 18.18 -17.75 -0.06
N VAL A 489 19.27 -17.25 -0.65
CA VAL A 489 19.24 -16.52 -1.92
C VAL A 489 19.57 -17.49 -3.05
N THR A 490 18.64 -17.66 -4.00
CA THR A 490 18.75 -18.63 -5.10
C THR A 490 18.75 -17.94 -6.46
N PRO A 491 19.80 -18.12 -7.29
CA PRO A 491 19.81 -17.59 -8.65
C PRO A 491 18.88 -18.40 -9.55
N ILE A 492 18.18 -17.71 -10.46
CA ILE A 492 17.22 -18.29 -11.40
C ILE A 492 17.70 -18.03 -12.82
N GLY A 493 17.66 -19.05 -13.67
CA GLY A 493 18.09 -18.94 -15.07
C GLY A 493 19.60 -18.74 -15.26
N PRO A 494 20.10 -18.63 -16.51
CA PRO A 494 21.46 -18.22 -16.81
C PRO A 494 21.66 -16.70 -16.58
N VAL A 495 22.92 -16.24 -16.56
CA VAL A 495 23.21 -14.80 -16.60
C VAL A 495 22.81 -14.25 -17.98
N PRO A 496 21.97 -13.20 -18.06
CA PRO A 496 21.59 -12.60 -19.34
C PRO A 496 22.78 -12.02 -20.10
N THR A 497 22.69 -11.98 -21.43
CA THR A 497 23.73 -11.37 -22.29
C THR A 497 23.79 -9.84 -22.18
N ALA A 498 22.67 -9.22 -21.81
CA ALA A 498 22.57 -7.80 -21.51
C ALA A 498 22.01 -7.61 -20.09
N ALA A 499 22.80 -6.99 -19.22
CA ALA A 499 22.36 -6.68 -17.87
C ALA A 499 21.24 -5.63 -17.91
N ALA A 500 20.21 -5.86 -17.10
CA ALA A 500 19.09 -4.94 -16.90
C ALA A 500 18.92 -4.70 -15.41
N SER A 501 18.52 -3.49 -15.05
CA SER A 501 18.25 -3.08 -13.67
C SER A 501 16.75 -2.86 -13.54
N PHE A 502 16.10 -3.56 -12.63
CA PHE A 502 14.67 -3.42 -12.36
C PHE A 502 14.51 -2.78 -10.99
N GLY A 503 14.23 -1.48 -11.00
CA GLY A 503 13.97 -0.71 -9.79
C GLY A 503 12.50 -0.61 -9.45
N ALA A 504 11.60 -1.34 -10.12
CA ALA A 504 10.22 -1.49 -9.67
C ALA A 504 9.74 -2.90 -9.99
N MET A 505 9.21 -3.60 -8.99
CA MET A 505 8.78 -4.98 -9.04
C MET A 505 7.35 -5.08 -8.51
N PHE A 506 6.60 -6.09 -8.94
CA PHE A 506 5.21 -6.29 -8.52
C PHE A 506 4.92 -7.78 -8.35
N GLY A 507 4.30 -8.15 -7.23
CA GLY A 507 3.84 -9.51 -6.96
C GLY A 507 2.33 -9.65 -7.13
N SER A 508 1.87 -10.73 -7.76
CA SER A 508 0.44 -11.06 -7.89
C SER A 508 0.02 -12.16 -6.92
N SER A 509 -1.24 -12.15 -6.48
CA SER A 509 -1.85 -13.25 -5.69
C SER A 509 -1.83 -14.60 -6.39
N THR A 510 -1.74 -14.61 -7.72
CA THR A 510 -1.63 -15.81 -8.55
C THR A 510 -0.19 -16.33 -8.70
N GLY A 511 0.79 -15.63 -8.10
CA GLY A 511 2.18 -16.07 -8.02
C GLY A 511 3.08 -15.61 -9.17
N GLU A 512 2.63 -14.72 -10.04
CA GLU A 512 3.49 -14.10 -11.06
C GLU A 512 4.24 -12.90 -10.49
N ILE A 513 5.44 -12.66 -11.03
CA ILE A 513 6.27 -11.49 -10.73
C ILE A 513 6.42 -10.65 -11.99
N TYR A 514 6.22 -9.35 -11.83
CA TYR A 514 6.38 -8.35 -12.88
C TYR A 514 7.41 -7.31 -12.46
N GLY A 515 7.87 -6.49 -13.40
CA GLY A 515 8.73 -5.35 -13.08
C GLY A 515 8.95 -4.38 -14.23
N VAL A 516 9.39 -3.18 -13.89
CA VAL A 516 9.77 -2.12 -14.83
C VAL A 516 11.30 -2.02 -14.90
N ASP A 517 11.84 -2.11 -16.12
CA ASP A 517 13.26 -1.88 -16.38
C ASP A 517 13.55 -0.38 -16.22
N ASN A 518 14.68 -0.03 -15.61
CA ASN A 518 15.07 1.39 -15.43
C ASN A 518 15.29 2.12 -16.76
N ASN A 519 15.52 1.37 -17.85
CA ASN A 519 15.57 1.89 -19.22
C ASN A 519 14.20 1.95 -19.92
N GLY A 520 13.14 1.52 -19.25
CA GLY A 520 11.76 1.50 -19.73
C GLY A 520 11.24 0.12 -20.16
N GLY A 521 9.92 0.00 -20.12
CA GLY A 521 9.18 -1.23 -20.42
C GLY A 521 8.75 -1.99 -19.17
N PHE A 522 7.57 -2.61 -19.25
CA PHE A 522 6.97 -3.45 -18.22
C PHE A 522 7.04 -4.92 -18.63
N TYR A 523 7.54 -5.78 -17.75
CA TYR A 523 7.88 -7.17 -18.06
C TYR A 523 7.29 -8.15 -17.04
N GLN A 524 7.01 -9.38 -17.48
CA GLN A 524 6.72 -10.53 -16.61
C GLN A 524 7.92 -11.48 -16.58
N PHE A 525 8.20 -12.10 -15.44
CA PHE A 525 9.34 -13.01 -15.25
C PHE A 525 8.93 -14.48 -15.12
N ASN A 526 9.64 -15.36 -15.83
CA ASN A 526 9.53 -16.81 -15.64
C ASN A 526 10.36 -17.21 -14.41
N LEU A 527 9.68 -17.69 -13.37
CA LEU A 527 10.31 -18.01 -12.08
C LEU A 527 11.22 -19.25 -12.11
N THR A 528 11.21 -20.03 -13.19
CA THR A 528 12.08 -21.21 -13.37
C THR A 528 13.29 -20.89 -14.25
N THR A 529 13.08 -20.19 -15.36
CA THR A 529 14.12 -19.96 -16.38
C THR A 529 14.78 -18.59 -16.27
N GLY A 530 14.20 -17.65 -15.50
CA GLY A 530 14.69 -16.27 -15.38
C GLY A 530 14.47 -15.41 -16.62
N GLN A 531 13.81 -15.95 -17.65
CA GLN A 531 13.45 -15.20 -18.85
C GLN A 531 12.37 -14.16 -18.53
N LYS A 532 12.39 -13.03 -19.24
CA LYS A 532 11.40 -11.95 -19.12
C LYS A 532 10.69 -11.69 -20.44
N VAL A 533 9.42 -11.33 -20.38
CA VAL A 533 8.57 -11.05 -21.53
C VAL A 533 8.02 -9.64 -21.39
N LYS A 534 8.20 -8.80 -22.41
CA LYS A 534 7.67 -7.44 -22.42
C LYS A 534 6.15 -7.47 -22.65
N LEU A 535 5.40 -6.87 -21.74
CA LEU A 535 3.94 -6.78 -21.83
C LEU A 535 3.48 -5.44 -22.41
N SER A 536 4.14 -4.35 -22.03
CA SER A 536 3.85 -2.97 -22.45
C SER A 536 5.10 -2.09 -22.32
N ASP A 537 5.08 -0.88 -22.89
CA ASP A 537 6.03 0.17 -22.51
C ASP A 537 5.74 0.73 -21.10
N ALA A 538 6.78 1.30 -20.49
CA ALA A 538 6.75 2.02 -19.22
C ALA A 538 7.88 3.08 -19.23
N PRO A 539 7.74 4.20 -18.49
CA PRO A 539 8.73 5.27 -18.48
C PRO A 539 10.06 4.82 -17.86
N ALA A 540 11.17 5.25 -18.45
CA ALA A 540 12.52 5.03 -17.92
C ALA A 540 12.77 5.93 -16.69
N SER A 541 13.35 5.38 -15.63
CA SER A 541 13.83 6.12 -14.46
C SER A 541 14.89 5.32 -13.72
N GLY A 542 15.90 6.00 -13.18
CA GLY A 542 16.90 5.40 -12.29
C GLY A 542 16.49 5.35 -10.82
N GLY A 543 15.41 6.03 -10.46
CA GLY A 543 14.80 6.03 -9.13
C GLY A 543 13.31 5.80 -9.31
N ASN A 544 12.94 4.54 -9.48
CA ASN A 544 11.58 4.07 -9.52
C ASN A 544 11.35 3.09 -8.38
N ASP A 545 10.08 2.75 -8.17
CA ASP A 545 9.68 1.65 -7.31
C ASP A 545 8.25 1.19 -7.59
N GLY A 546 7.94 -0.08 -7.35
CA GLY A 546 6.68 -0.71 -7.71
C GLY A 546 5.90 -1.19 -6.49
N ALA A 547 4.60 -0.88 -6.44
CA ALA A 547 3.70 -1.44 -5.43
C ALA A 547 2.44 -2.01 -6.08
N HIS A 548 1.97 -3.11 -5.52
CA HIS A 548 0.67 -3.70 -5.81
C HIS A 548 0.24 -4.51 -4.59
N CYS A 549 -1.05 -4.63 -4.33
CA CYS A 549 -1.50 -5.43 -3.21
C CYS A 549 -1.29 -6.93 -3.50
N VAL A 550 -0.39 -7.59 -2.78
CA VAL A 550 -0.01 -9.00 -3.03
C VAL A 550 -1.17 -10.01 -2.94
N THR A 551 -2.30 -9.65 -2.32
CA THR A 551 -3.53 -10.48 -2.24
C THR A 551 -4.53 -10.24 -3.37
N ALA A 552 -4.27 -9.29 -4.27
CA ALA A 552 -5.05 -9.06 -5.47
C ALA A 552 -4.41 -9.72 -6.71
N PRO A 553 -5.17 -10.06 -7.77
CA PRO A 553 -4.60 -10.60 -9.00
C PRO A 553 -4.15 -9.48 -9.94
N ILE A 554 -3.03 -9.70 -10.65
CA ILE A 554 -2.64 -8.92 -11.83
C ILE A 554 -2.96 -9.76 -13.07
N SER A 555 -3.81 -9.24 -13.96
CA SER A 555 -4.14 -9.90 -15.22
C SER A 555 -4.09 -8.94 -16.41
N PHE A 556 -3.65 -9.46 -17.56
CA PHE A 556 -3.57 -8.70 -18.81
C PHE A 556 -4.25 -9.46 -19.94
N SER A 557 -5.06 -8.77 -20.75
CA SER A 557 -5.70 -9.41 -21.91
C SER A 557 -4.75 -9.50 -23.10
N ALA A 558 -4.69 -10.67 -23.74
CA ALA A 558 -4.07 -10.90 -25.03
C ALA A 558 -5.16 -11.28 -26.06
N ASP A 559 -4.80 -11.41 -27.33
CA ASP A 559 -5.70 -11.95 -28.37
C ASP A 559 -4.90 -12.99 -29.13
N LEU A 560 -5.03 -14.25 -28.68
CA LEU A 560 -4.29 -15.34 -29.24
C LEU A 560 -5.03 -15.88 -30.46
N GLU A 561 -4.26 -16.16 -31.50
CA GLU A 561 -4.77 -16.72 -32.75
C GLU A 561 -3.90 -17.90 -33.15
N ILE A 562 -4.54 -18.96 -33.64
CA ILE A 562 -3.86 -20.10 -34.26
C ILE A 562 -4.47 -20.42 -35.61
N THR A 563 -3.61 -20.63 -36.61
CA THR A 563 -4.00 -21.15 -37.94
C THR A 563 -3.27 -22.46 -38.20
N LYS A 564 -3.88 -23.33 -39.00
CA LYS A 564 -3.32 -24.63 -39.39
C LYS A 564 -3.78 -24.98 -40.80
N ASP A 565 -2.83 -25.35 -41.65
CA ASP A 565 -3.09 -25.75 -43.04
C ASP A 565 -1.88 -26.52 -43.59
N ASP A 566 -2.08 -27.55 -44.42
CA ASP A 566 -1.00 -28.18 -45.22
C ASP A 566 -1.07 -27.81 -46.72
N GLY A 567 -2.04 -26.96 -47.10
CA GLY A 567 -2.30 -26.49 -48.44
C GLY A 567 -3.01 -27.51 -49.33
N LYS A 568 -3.52 -28.62 -48.77
CA LYS A 568 -4.21 -29.69 -49.49
C LYS A 568 -5.63 -29.86 -48.94
N ALA A 569 -6.46 -30.53 -49.72
CA ALA A 569 -7.78 -30.99 -49.29
C ALA A 569 -7.85 -32.53 -49.25
N THR A 570 -6.73 -33.17 -49.60
CA THR A 570 -6.64 -34.61 -49.78
C THR A 570 -5.27 -35.16 -49.41
N TYR A 571 -5.26 -36.37 -48.86
CA TYR A 571 -4.04 -37.13 -48.56
C TYR A 571 -4.02 -38.48 -49.29
N ALA A 572 -2.83 -39.05 -49.51
CA ALA A 572 -2.67 -40.42 -50.01
C ALA A 572 -2.07 -41.32 -48.92
N PRO A 573 -2.67 -42.47 -48.57
CA PRO A 573 -2.06 -43.41 -47.62
C PRO A 573 -0.64 -43.81 -48.03
N GLY A 574 0.29 -43.88 -47.07
CA GLY A 574 1.71 -44.15 -47.33
C GLY A 574 2.54 -42.92 -47.70
N THR A 575 1.93 -41.72 -47.77
CA THR A 575 2.65 -40.46 -48.01
C THR A 575 2.79 -39.65 -46.73
N THR A 576 3.56 -38.56 -46.81
CA THR A 576 3.78 -37.63 -45.71
C THR A 576 3.04 -36.32 -45.99
N ASN A 577 2.24 -35.87 -45.04
CA ASN A 577 1.66 -34.52 -45.03
C ASN A 577 2.41 -33.60 -44.09
N THR A 578 2.49 -32.32 -44.44
CA THR A 578 3.28 -31.32 -43.71
C THR A 578 2.44 -30.08 -43.48
N TYR A 579 1.98 -29.91 -42.25
CA TYR A 579 1.16 -28.79 -41.81
C TYR A 579 2.04 -27.61 -41.37
N THR A 580 1.60 -26.40 -41.71
CA THR A 580 2.08 -25.15 -41.15
C THR A 580 1.10 -24.71 -40.07
N VAL A 581 1.55 -24.63 -38.82
CA VAL A 581 0.77 -24.08 -37.70
C VAL A 581 1.37 -22.75 -37.31
N VAL A 582 0.58 -21.68 -37.32
CA VAL A 582 1.04 -20.34 -36.96
C VAL A 582 0.27 -19.86 -35.74
N VAL A 583 0.99 -19.54 -34.67
CA VAL A 583 0.43 -19.00 -33.42
C VAL A 583 0.86 -17.54 -33.29
N ARG A 584 -0.08 -16.64 -33.00
CA ARG A 584 0.14 -15.20 -33.03
C ARG A 584 -0.55 -14.47 -31.87
N ASN A 585 -0.03 -13.28 -31.56
CA ASN A 585 -0.67 -12.29 -30.67
C ASN A 585 -0.58 -10.90 -31.32
N LEU A 586 -1.35 -10.67 -32.40
CA LEU A 586 -1.25 -9.46 -33.24
C LEU A 586 -2.29 -8.39 -32.92
N LEU A 587 -3.42 -8.78 -32.35
CA LEU A 587 -4.61 -7.95 -32.22
C LEU A 587 -4.92 -7.59 -30.75
N GLY A 588 -4.32 -8.31 -29.81
CA GLY A 588 -4.52 -8.12 -28.37
C GLY A 588 -3.68 -6.98 -27.83
N PRO A 589 -4.12 -6.28 -26.78
CA PRO A 589 -3.40 -5.12 -26.30
C PRO A 589 -2.08 -5.48 -25.62
N PHE A 590 -1.92 -6.67 -25.03
CA PHE A 590 -0.71 -6.99 -24.25
C PHE A 590 -0.02 -8.29 -24.66
N GLY A 591 1.24 -8.42 -24.30
CA GLY A 591 1.98 -9.69 -24.39
C GLY A 591 1.44 -10.75 -23.43
N VAL A 592 1.83 -12.00 -23.64
CA VAL A 592 1.53 -13.12 -22.73
C VAL A 592 2.76 -14.00 -22.50
N MET A 593 2.90 -14.53 -21.29
CA MET A 593 3.91 -15.54 -20.95
C MET A 593 3.24 -16.80 -20.42
N GLY A 594 3.63 -17.96 -20.95
CA GLY A 594 3.11 -19.25 -20.49
C GLY A 594 1.87 -19.74 -21.24
N ALA A 595 1.59 -19.21 -22.44
CA ALA A 595 0.55 -19.77 -23.30
C ALA A 595 0.93 -21.19 -23.73
N THR A 596 -0.02 -22.10 -23.78
CA THR A 596 0.22 -23.50 -24.17
C THR A 596 -0.26 -23.76 -25.58
N VAL A 597 0.61 -24.22 -26.47
CA VAL A 597 0.30 -24.63 -27.85
C VAL A 597 0.28 -26.15 -27.90
N SER A 598 -0.84 -26.73 -28.33
CA SER A 598 -1.00 -28.18 -28.46
C SER A 598 -1.46 -28.60 -29.84
N ASP A 599 -0.91 -29.69 -30.36
CA ASP A 599 -1.39 -30.41 -31.54
C ASP A 599 -1.31 -31.92 -31.23
N PRO A 600 -2.42 -32.53 -30.75
CA PRO A 600 -2.48 -33.95 -30.45
C PRO A 600 -2.29 -34.80 -31.70
N VAL A 601 -1.69 -35.99 -31.54
CA VAL A 601 -1.57 -36.96 -32.64
C VAL A 601 -2.97 -37.29 -33.20
N PRO A 602 -3.19 -37.15 -34.53
CA PRO A 602 -4.49 -37.46 -35.13
C PRO A 602 -4.95 -38.89 -34.85
N ALA A 603 -6.26 -39.07 -34.70
CA ALA A 603 -6.83 -40.38 -34.43
C ALA A 603 -6.47 -41.39 -35.54
N GLY A 604 -5.96 -42.55 -35.15
CA GLY A 604 -5.53 -43.61 -36.08
C GLY A 604 -4.11 -43.45 -36.65
N ILE A 605 -3.41 -42.36 -36.32
CA ILE A 605 -1.98 -42.17 -36.63
C ILE A 605 -1.13 -42.62 -35.43
N PRO A 606 -0.09 -43.46 -35.61
CA PRO A 606 0.86 -43.75 -34.55
C PRO A 606 1.67 -42.52 -34.14
N ALA A 607 1.95 -42.32 -32.84
CA ALA A 607 2.72 -41.16 -32.37
C ALA A 607 4.12 -41.04 -33.01
N GLY A 608 4.78 -42.16 -33.30
CA GLY A 608 6.08 -42.18 -33.99
C GLY A 608 6.05 -41.70 -35.43
N ASN A 609 4.86 -41.53 -36.02
CA ASN A 609 4.66 -41.01 -37.37
C ASN A 609 4.46 -39.49 -37.40
N VAL A 610 4.35 -38.84 -36.23
CA VAL A 610 4.22 -37.38 -36.12
C VAL A 610 5.54 -36.80 -35.64
N SER A 611 6.01 -35.76 -36.30
CA SER A 611 7.15 -34.96 -35.84
C SER A 611 6.87 -33.49 -36.03
N TYR A 612 7.52 -32.64 -35.24
CA TYR A 612 7.36 -31.20 -35.35
C TYR A 612 8.67 -30.44 -35.11
N SER A 613 8.77 -29.26 -35.69
CA SER A 613 9.88 -28.31 -35.48
C SER A 613 9.37 -26.87 -35.50
N VAL A 614 10.17 -25.93 -34.99
CA VAL A 614 9.85 -24.50 -34.94
C VAL A 614 10.83 -23.74 -35.87
N PRO A 615 10.54 -23.62 -37.17
CA PRO A 615 11.45 -22.94 -38.10
C PRO A 615 11.47 -21.41 -37.94
N VAL A 616 10.41 -20.81 -37.40
CA VAL A 616 10.26 -19.34 -37.35
C VAL A 616 9.74 -18.89 -36.00
N VAL A 617 10.46 -17.95 -35.38
CA VAL A 617 10.09 -17.24 -34.16
C VAL A 617 10.39 -15.76 -34.40
N THR A 618 9.39 -14.89 -34.30
CA THR A 618 9.52 -13.45 -34.57
C THR A 618 8.83 -12.61 -33.49
N GLY A 619 9.11 -11.30 -33.50
CA GLY A 619 8.49 -10.35 -32.56
C GLY A 619 8.85 -10.59 -31.09
N GLY A 620 10.00 -11.24 -30.83
CA GLY A 620 10.46 -11.53 -29.46
C GLY A 620 9.75 -12.70 -28.78
N ALA A 621 8.98 -13.51 -29.53
CA ALA A 621 8.43 -14.75 -29.02
C ALA A 621 9.52 -15.70 -28.51
N THR A 622 9.16 -16.58 -27.56
CA THR A 622 10.07 -17.59 -27.03
C THR A 622 9.41 -18.96 -26.96
N THR A 623 10.21 -20.00 -27.19
CA THR A 623 9.85 -21.42 -27.06
C THR A 623 11.05 -22.19 -26.50
N SER A 624 10.79 -23.33 -25.86
CA SER A 624 11.83 -24.26 -25.41
C SER A 624 12.33 -25.18 -26.53
N ILE A 625 11.61 -25.28 -27.65
CA ILE A 625 11.92 -26.20 -28.75
C ILE A 625 13.05 -25.62 -29.60
N THR A 626 14.18 -26.32 -29.61
CA THR A 626 15.38 -25.94 -30.36
C THR A 626 15.78 -26.94 -31.46
N SER A 627 15.12 -28.10 -31.49
CA SER A 627 15.35 -29.16 -32.47
C SER A 627 14.06 -29.94 -32.71
N ALA A 628 13.99 -30.69 -33.81
CA ALA A 628 12.82 -31.48 -34.17
C ALA A 628 12.47 -32.52 -33.09
N GLN A 629 11.19 -32.62 -32.76
CA GLN A 629 10.63 -33.55 -31.77
C GLN A 629 9.71 -34.56 -32.45
N THR A 630 9.39 -35.66 -31.76
CA THR A 630 8.47 -36.71 -32.23
C THR A 630 7.27 -36.83 -31.29
N GLY A 631 6.08 -37.09 -31.83
CA GLY A 631 4.83 -37.20 -31.07
C GLY A 631 3.98 -35.93 -31.14
N ALA A 632 3.06 -35.80 -30.17
CA ALA A 632 2.16 -34.65 -30.06
C ALA A 632 2.92 -33.37 -29.71
N LEU A 633 2.56 -32.25 -30.33
CA LEU A 633 3.04 -30.94 -29.91
C LEU A 633 2.39 -30.57 -28.58
N ASN A 634 3.22 -30.19 -27.62
CA ASN A 634 2.81 -29.55 -26.37
C ASN A 634 3.93 -28.59 -25.94
N ASP A 635 3.78 -27.33 -26.30
CA ASP A 635 4.79 -26.29 -26.09
C ASP A 635 4.25 -25.19 -25.18
N VAL A 636 5.11 -24.66 -24.32
CA VAL A 636 4.81 -23.52 -23.47
C VAL A 636 5.60 -22.33 -23.99
N VAL A 637 4.89 -21.31 -24.44
CA VAL A 637 5.46 -20.19 -25.19
C VAL A 637 5.20 -18.86 -24.53
N SER A 638 6.01 -17.87 -24.92
CA SER A 638 5.73 -16.47 -24.65
C SER A 638 5.54 -15.73 -25.96
N LEU A 639 4.51 -14.89 -26.01
CA LEU A 639 4.10 -14.14 -27.19
C LEU A 639 3.90 -12.67 -26.80
N PRO A 640 4.96 -11.83 -26.88
CA PRO A 640 4.78 -10.37 -26.82
C PRO A 640 3.74 -9.86 -27.83
N PHE A 641 3.26 -8.64 -27.63
CA PHE A 641 2.42 -7.98 -28.63
C PHE A 641 3.15 -7.89 -29.98
N GLY A 642 2.49 -8.35 -31.05
CA GLY A 642 3.06 -8.40 -32.39
C GLY A 642 3.89 -9.66 -32.69
N ALA A 643 3.99 -10.61 -31.76
CA ALA A 643 4.83 -11.79 -31.91
C ALA A 643 4.16 -12.95 -32.65
N THR A 644 4.98 -13.84 -33.22
CA THR A 644 4.51 -15.02 -33.96
C THR A 644 5.49 -16.19 -33.79
N ILE A 645 4.93 -17.40 -33.64
CA ILE A 645 5.66 -18.67 -33.72
C ILE A 645 5.04 -19.51 -34.82
N THR A 646 5.86 -20.04 -35.73
CA THR A 646 5.42 -20.99 -36.76
C THR A 646 6.02 -22.35 -36.47
N TYR A 647 5.16 -23.37 -36.38
CA TYR A 647 5.52 -24.78 -36.30
C TYR A 647 5.34 -25.44 -37.67
N THR A 648 6.23 -26.38 -37.96
CA THR A 648 6.07 -27.35 -39.07
C THR A 648 5.78 -28.71 -38.46
N ILE A 649 4.61 -29.28 -38.74
CA ILE A 649 4.18 -30.58 -38.23
C ILE A 649 4.10 -31.56 -39.40
N THR A 650 4.83 -32.65 -39.30
CA THR A 650 4.92 -33.68 -40.34
C THR A 650 4.21 -34.94 -39.88
N ILE A 651 3.32 -35.48 -40.72
CA ILE A 651 2.54 -36.69 -40.45
C ILE A 651 2.80 -37.71 -41.55
N ALA A 652 3.49 -38.80 -41.20
CA ALA A 652 3.62 -39.95 -42.08
C ALA A 652 2.35 -40.81 -42.01
N VAL A 653 1.50 -40.74 -43.03
CA VAL A 653 0.21 -41.43 -43.03
C VAL A 653 0.41 -42.93 -43.31
N PRO A 654 0.01 -43.85 -42.41
CA PRO A 654 0.14 -45.28 -42.67
C PRO A 654 -0.59 -45.71 -43.95
N ILE A 655 -0.04 -46.69 -44.68
CA ILE A 655 -0.71 -47.25 -45.87
C ILE A 655 -2.06 -47.90 -45.56
N SER A 656 -2.28 -48.30 -44.30
CA SER A 656 -3.53 -48.87 -43.81
C SER A 656 -4.53 -47.82 -43.30
N TYR A 657 -4.18 -46.53 -43.30
CA TYR A 657 -5.04 -45.47 -42.80
C TYR A 657 -6.21 -45.20 -43.75
N SER A 658 -7.41 -45.08 -43.18
CA SER A 658 -8.65 -44.85 -43.91
C SER A 658 -9.54 -43.89 -43.14
N GLY A 659 -10.25 -43.02 -43.83
CA GLY A 659 -11.11 -41.98 -43.23
C GLY A 659 -10.59 -40.59 -43.57
N ASP A 660 -11.12 -39.59 -42.88
CA ASP A 660 -10.63 -38.22 -43.01
C ASP A 660 -9.44 -38.02 -42.05
N LEU A 661 -8.33 -37.50 -42.56
CA LEU A 661 -7.19 -37.11 -41.75
C LEU A 661 -7.49 -35.73 -41.13
N VAL A 662 -8.09 -35.77 -39.95
CA VAL A 662 -8.42 -34.56 -39.17
C VAL A 662 -7.27 -34.24 -38.22
N ASN A 663 -6.71 -33.05 -38.35
CA ASN A 663 -5.64 -32.58 -37.48
C ASN A 663 -6.01 -31.25 -36.82
N VAL A 664 -5.88 -31.16 -35.49
CA VAL A 664 -6.40 -30.04 -34.68
C VAL A 664 -5.28 -29.45 -33.83
N ALA A 665 -5.00 -28.17 -34.04
CA ALA A 665 -4.10 -27.40 -33.20
C ALA A 665 -4.89 -26.43 -32.32
N LYS A 666 -4.40 -26.18 -31.10
CA LYS A 666 -5.00 -25.26 -30.13
C LYS A 666 -3.91 -24.43 -29.44
N VAL A 667 -4.19 -23.15 -29.21
CA VAL A 667 -3.43 -22.32 -28.27
C VAL A 667 -4.33 -21.99 -27.07
N THR A 668 -3.78 -22.00 -25.86
CA THR A 668 -4.54 -21.75 -24.63
C THR A 668 -3.83 -20.69 -23.79
N SER A 669 -4.56 -19.64 -23.42
CA SER A 669 -4.07 -18.58 -22.53
C SER A 669 -3.79 -19.12 -21.12
N PRO A 670 -2.73 -18.64 -20.44
CA PRO A 670 -2.50 -18.92 -19.03
C PRO A 670 -3.57 -18.24 -18.15
N ALA A 671 -3.68 -18.67 -16.89
CA ALA A 671 -4.73 -18.18 -15.99
C ALA A 671 -4.68 -16.66 -15.71
N ASN A 672 -3.50 -16.05 -15.74
CA ASN A 672 -3.28 -14.62 -15.54
C ASN A 672 -3.46 -13.78 -16.83
N SER A 673 -3.95 -14.39 -17.91
CA SER A 673 -4.24 -13.70 -19.16
C SER A 673 -5.61 -14.06 -19.68
N THR A 674 -6.37 -13.05 -20.08
CA THR A 674 -7.69 -13.22 -20.69
C THR A 674 -7.59 -13.09 -22.20
N ASP A 675 -8.43 -13.83 -22.92
CA ASP A 675 -8.59 -13.72 -24.38
C ASP A 675 -10.06 -13.44 -24.69
N PRO A 676 -10.43 -12.17 -24.91
CA PRO A 676 -11.83 -11.77 -25.11
C PRO A 676 -12.42 -12.22 -26.46
N THR A 677 -11.59 -12.51 -27.46
CA THR A 677 -12.00 -12.79 -28.84
C THR A 677 -11.34 -14.06 -29.38
N PRO A 678 -11.54 -15.22 -28.72
CA PRO A 678 -10.67 -16.36 -28.91
C PRO A 678 -10.82 -17.00 -30.31
N VAL A 679 -9.77 -16.93 -31.12
CA VAL A 679 -9.59 -17.73 -32.35
C VAL A 679 -8.51 -18.78 -32.10
N ASN A 680 -8.74 -19.56 -31.05
CA ASN A 680 -7.72 -20.36 -30.37
C ASN A 680 -7.68 -21.83 -30.78
N THR A 681 -8.40 -22.23 -31.83
CA THR A 681 -8.40 -23.60 -32.33
C THR A 681 -8.47 -23.60 -33.85
N ALA A 682 -7.57 -24.33 -34.49
CA ALA A 682 -7.52 -24.51 -35.93
C ALA A 682 -7.60 -25.99 -36.27
N THR A 683 -8.49 -26.33 -37.19
CA THR A 683 -8.69 -27.71 -37.68
C THR A 683 -8.42 -27.73 -39.17
N ASP A 684 -7.60 -28.69 -39.58
CA ASP A 684 -7.42 -29.07 -40.98
C ASP A 684 -8.02 -30.47 -41.19
N THR A 685 -8.63 -30.72 -42.36
CA THR A 685 -9.26 -32.00 -42.68
C THR A 685 -9.00 -32.37 -44.14
N ASP A 686 -8.18 -33.39 -44.32
CA ASP A 686 -7.92 -33.98 -45.62
C ASP A 686 -8.76 -35.24 -45.83
N THR A 687 -9.39 -35.35 -47.00
CA THR A 687 -10.05 -36.60 -47.42
C THR A 687 -9.06 -37.53 -48.13
N ALA A 688 -9.28 -38.85 -48.10
CA ALA A 688 -8.42 -39.75 -48.87
C ALA A 688 -8.56 -39.47 -50.38
N ALA A 689 -7.44 -39.26 -51.08
CA ALA A 689 -7.42 -39.06 -52.52
C ALA A 689 -8.01 -40.29 -53.22
N VAL A 690 -9.09 -40.10 -53.98
CA VAL A 690 -9.70 -41.13 -54.81
C VAL A 690 -9.08 -41.02 -56.21
N CYS A 691 -8.17 -41.91 -56.62
CA CYS A 691 -7.69 -41.92 -58.01
C CYS A 691 -8.85 -42.34 -58.93
N TYR A 692 -9.37 -41.41 -59.73
CA TYR A 692 -10.21 -41.69 -60.89
C TYR A 692 -9.85 -40.71 -62.02
N ASP A 693 -9.91 -41.19 -63.26
CA ASP A 693 -9.85 -40.32 -64.43
C ASP A 693 -11.28 -39.87 -64.80
N LEU A 694 -11.44 -38.65 -65.32
CA LEU A 694 -12.73 -38.26 -65.87
C LEU A 694 -13.00 -39.12 -67.12
N PRO A 695 -14.23 -39.57 -67.35
CA PRO A 695 -14.54 -40.30 -68.57
C PRO A 695 -14.19 -39.42 -69.78
N ASN A 696 -13.32 -39.91 -70.65
CA ASN A 696 -13.05 -39.22 -71.90
C ASN A 696 -14.36 -39.18 -72.72
N MET A 697 -14.69 -37.98 -73.21
CA MET A 697 -15.91 -37.70 -73.97
C MET A 697 -15.59 -36.95 -75.28
N GLY A 698 -14.35 -37.04 -75.76
CA GLY A 698 -13.89 -36.37 -76.98
C GLY A 698 -14.49 -36.95 -78.26
N THR A 699 -14.67 -36.11 -79.29
CA THR A 699 -15.34 -36.46 -80.57
C THR A 699 -14.47 -37.23 -81.57
N GLY A 700 -13.38 -37.88 -81.12
CA GLY A 700 -12.45 -38.61 -81.99
C GLY A 700 -12.15 -40.06 -81.55
N GLU A 701 -12.77 -40.52 -80.47
CA GLU A 701 -12.49 -41.84 -79.89
C GLU A 701 -13.62 -42.83 -80.12
N LEU A 702 -13.27 -44.11 -80.22
CA LEU A 702 -14.26 -45.17 -80.46
C LEU A 702 -15.24 -45.26 -79.26
N PRO A 703 -16.56 -45.36 -79.52
CA PRO A 703 -17.55 -45.50 -78.46
C PRO A 703 -17.36 -46.84 -77.74
N SER A 704 -17.49 -46.83 -76.41
CA SER A 704 -17.50 -48.04 -75.61
C SER A 704 -18.82 -48.78 -75.78
N ASN A 705 -18.88 -49.71 -76.72
CA ASN A 705 -20.12 -50.40 -77.10
C ASN A 705 -20.48 -51.59 -76.18
N ASN A 706 -19.60 -51.96 -75.25
CA ASN A 706 -19.83 -53.03 -74.28
C ASN A 706 -19.77 -52.47 -72.86
N GLY A 707 -20.73 -52.85 -72.03
CA GLY A 707 -20.69 -52.53 -70.62
C GLY A 707 -21.55 -53.45 -69.77
N ILE A 708 -21.12 -53.62 -68.51
CA ILE A 708 -21.81 -54.37 -67.48
C ILE A 708 -22.11 -53.42 -66.32
N THR A 709 -23.38 -53.20 -66.00
CA THR A 709 -23.79 -52.30 -64.92
C THR A 709 -24.76 -52.97 -63.97
N THR A 710 -24.54 -52.81 -62.67
CA THR A 710 -25.53 -53.22 -61.65
C THR A 710 -26.60 -52.16 -61.42
N LEU A 711 -26.52 -51.02 -62.10
CA LEU A 711 -27.45 -49.89 -61.99
C LEU A 711 -28.55 -49.91 -63.06
N GLN A 712 -28.62 -50.98 -63.87
CA GLN A 712 -29.63 -51.19 -64.92
C GLN A 712 -29.68 -50.08 -66.00
N ARG A 713 -28.51 -49.52 -66.35
CA ARG A 713 -28.39 -48.40 -67.32
C ARG A 713 -27.94 -48.79 -68.74
N ALA A 714 -27.83 -50.08 -69.06
CA ALA A 714 -27.41 -50.52 -70.39
C ALA A 714 -28.49 -50.24 -71.46
N GLY A 715 -28.20 -49.39 -72.46
CA GLY A 715 -29.08 -49.18 -73.62
C GLY A 715 -28.88 -47.85 -74.37
N ALA A 716 -29.38 -47.80 -75.61
CA ALA A 716 -29.26 -46.66 -76.53
C ALA A 716 -30.32 -45.55 -76.35
N GLU A 717 -30.94 -45.49 -75.17
CA GLU A 717 -32.08 -44.61 -74.88
C GLU A 717 -31.60 -43.24 -74.36
N THR A 718 -32.23 -42.17 -74.83
CA THR A 718 -31.91 -40.77 -74.46
C THR A 718 -32.15 -40.46 -72.98
N SER A 719 -32.98 -41.25 -72.30
CA SER A 719 -33.33 -41.10 -70.88
C SER A 719 -32.22 -41.56 -69.91
N ASN A 720 -31.32 -42.45 -70.35
CA ASN A 720 -30.22 -42.98 -69.53
C ASN A 720 -28.83 -42.51 -69.98
N GLY A 721 -28.80 -41.44 -70.79
CA GLY A 721 -27.57 -40.80 -71.24
C GLY A 721 -26.73 -41.66 -72.18
N ASN A 722 -27.30 -42.68 -72.85
CA ASN A 722 -26.59 -43.53 -73.82
C ASN A 722 -25.43 -44.36 -73.22
N TRP A 723 -25.56 -44.84 -71.98
CA TRP A 723 -24.55 -45.71 -71.37
C TRP A 723 -24.57 -47.13 -71.99
N PRO A 724 -23.40 -47.77 -72.27
CA PRO A 724 -22.04 -47.35 -71.93
C PRO A 724 -21.37 -46.42 -72.95
N MET A 725 -21.99 -46.20 -74.12
CA MET A 725 -21.41 -45.43 -75.24
C MET A 725 -21.15 -43.94 -74.93
N VAL A 726 -21.75 -43.41 -73.87
CA VAL A 726 -21.41 -42.10 -73.27
C VAL A 726 -19.98 -42.06 -72.70
N ARG A 727 -19.32 -43.20 -72.61
CA ARG A 727 -17.89 -43.35 -72.34
C ARG A 727 -17.22 -43.68 -73.66
N THR A 728 -16.13 -42.99 -73.99
CA THR A 728 -15.29 -43.30 -75.15
C THR A 728 -13.94 -43.86 -74.70
N GLY A 729 -13.27 -44.60 -75.58
CA GLY A 729 -11.89 -45.05 -75.36
C GLY A 729 -11.72 -46.37 -74.60
N ALA A 730 -12.77 -46.97 -74.04
CA ALA A 730 -12.72 -48.30 -73.41
C ALA A 730 -13.41 -49.39 -74.26
N TRP A 731 -12.86 -50.61 -74.26
CA TRP A 731 -13.52 -51.77 -74.89
C TRP A 731 -14.67 -52.32 -74.06
N THR A 732 -14.65 -52.15 -72.74
CA THR A 732 -15.70 -52.59 -71.82
C THR A 732 -15.79 -51.63 -70.64
N VAL A 733 -17.01 -51.20 -70.31
CA VAL A 733 -17.29 -50.34 -69.14
C VAL A 733 -17.98 -51.15 -68.06
N LEU A 734 -17.38 -51.24 -66.88
CA LEU A 734 -17.99 -51.88 -65.71
C LEU A 734 -18.47 -50.83 -64.72
N GLU A 735 -19.68 -50.96 -64.20
CA GLU A 735 -20.26 -49.97 -63.29
C GLU A 735 -21.07 -50.60 -62.15
N SER A 736 -20.83 -50.13 -60.92
CA SER A 736 -21.53 -50.58 -59.73
C SER A 736 -21.37 -49.57 -58.58
N LYS A 737 -22.40 -49.41 -57.74
CA LYS A 737 -22.32 -48.62 -56.49
C LYS A 737 -22.06 -49.47 -55.24
N THR A 738 -22.34 -50.76 -55.29
CA THR A 738 -22.44 -51.62 -54.09
C THR A 738 -21.79 -52.99 -54.23
N LYS A 739 -21.29 -53.33 -55.42
CA LYS A 739 -20.61 -54.59 -55.74
C LYS A 739 -19.18 -54.30 -56.19
N GLY A 740 -18.21 -55.00 -55.61
CA GLY A 740 -16.82 -54.94 -56.05
C GLY A 740 -16.60 -55.75 -57.33
N PHE A 741 -15.59 -55.36 -58.13
CA PHE A 741 -15.10 -56.15 -59.24
C PHE A 741 -14.13 -57.21 -58.70
N ILE A 742 -14.54 -58.49 -58.77
CA ILE A 742 -13.71 -59.61 -58.31
C ILE A 742 -13.09 -60.28 -59.52
N ILE A 743 -11.78 -60.17 -59.63
CA ILE A 743 -10.98 -60.91 -60.60
C ILE A 743 -10.56 -62.26 -60.02
N THR A 744 -10.30 -63.22 -60.91
CA THR A 744 -9.81 -64.55 -60.55
C THR A 744 -8.53 -64.43 -59.72
N ARG A 745 -8.48 -65.14 -58.60
CA ARG A 745 -7.35 -65.14 -57.66
C ARG A 745 -6.57 -66.44 -57.85
N VAL A 746 -5.28 -66.35 -58.12
CA VAL A 746 -4.43 -67.50 -58.48
C VAL A 746 -3.09 -67.34 -57.77
N ALA A 747 -2.48 -68.41 -57.24
CA ALA A 747 -1.13 -68.33 -56.70
C ALA A 747 -0.09 -68.22 -57.82
N THR A 748 1.07 -67.58 -57.59
CA THR A 748 2.12 -67.44 -58.63
C THR A 748 2.48 -68.77 -59.30
N ALA A 749 2.56 -69.85 -58.52
CA ALA A 749 2.89 -71.19 -59.02
C ALA A 749 1.85 -71.74 -60.01
N ASP A 750 0.59 -71.37 -59.85
CA ASP A 750 -0.52 -71.89 -60.65
C ASP A 750 -0.73 -71.10 -61.95
N LEU A 751 -0.09 -69.94 -62.11
CA LEU A 751 -0.15 -69.15 -63.35
C LEU A 751 0.41 -69.91 -64.56
N GLY A 752 1.40 -70.77 -64.34
CA GLY A 752 1.97 -71.64 -65.37
C GLY A 752 1.08 -72.82 -65.76
N LEU A 753 0.03 -73.10 -64.99
CA LEU A 753 -0.95 -74.17 -65.29
C LEU A 753 -2.06 -73.70 -66.23
N ILE A 754 -2.14 -72.40 -66.52
CA ILE A 754 -3.08 -71.86 -67.49
C ILE A 754 -2.59 -72.30 -68.87
N ALA A 755 -3.27 -73.28 -69.47
CA ALA A 755 -2.79 -73.97 -70.68
C ALA A 755 -2.71 -73.06 -71.93
N SER A 756 -3.47 -71.96 -71.96
CA SER A 756 -3.51 -71.02 -73.09
C SER A 756 -3.92 -69.62 -72.62
N PRO A 757 -3.05 -68.92 -71.86
CA PRO A 757 -3.34 -67.56 -71.42
C PRO A 757 -3.49 -66.64 -72.64
N GLN A 758 -4.44 -65.72 -72.57
CA GLN A 758 -4.73 -64.78 -73.65
C GLN A 758 -4.15 -63.41 -73.32
N GLU A 759 -3.67 -62.70 -74.34
CA GLU A 759 -3.20 -61.33 -74.21
C GLU A 759 -4.29 -60.46 -73.54
N GLY A 760 -3.92 -59.75 -72.49
CA GLY A 760 -4.84 -58.94 -71.68
C GLY A 760 -5.59 -59.70 -70.57
N MET A 761 -5.38 -61.01 -70.39
CA MET A 761 -5.99 -61.75 -69.28
C MET A 761 -5.49 -61.20 -67.93
N MET A 762 -6.40 -60.97 -66.98
CA MET A 762 -6.08 -60.40 -65.67
C MET A 762 -6.39 -61.38 -64.54
N VAL A 763 -5.49 -61.46 -63.56
CA VAL A 763 -5.66 -62.25 -62.33
C VAL A 763 -5.07 -61.50 -61.14
N TYR A 764 -5.58 -61.74 -59.93
CA TYR A 764 -4.89 -61.33 -58.72
C TYR A 764 -3.94 -62.45 -58.28
N ASP A 765 -2.64 -62.21 -58.33
CA ASP A 765 -1.66 -63.15 -57.84
C ASP A 765 -1.63 -63.12 -56.31
N THR A 766 -2.17 -64.16 -55.67
CA THR A 766 -2.28 -64.22 -54.21
C THR A 766 -0.95 -64.39 -53.50
N THR A 767 0.07 -64.91 -54.20
CA THR A 767 1.41 -65.11 -53.64
C THR A 767 2.24 -63.84 -53.79
N ALA A 768 2.25 -63.23 -54.97
CA ALA A 768 2.94 -61.97 -55.23
C ALA A 768 2.19 -60.73 -54.71
N LYS A 769 0.93 -60.90 -54.30
CA LYS A 769 0.02 -59.86 -53.78
C LYS A 769 -0.20 -58.68 -54.75
N CYS A 770 -0.24 -58.95 -56.05
CA CYS A 770 -0.38 -57.95 -57.09
C CYS A 770 -1.47 -58.33 -58.11
N LEU A 771 -2.02 -57.34 -58.81
CA LEU A 771 -2.77 -57.57 -60.04
C LEU A 771 -1.77 -57.94 -61.15
N LYS A 772 -1.94 -59.09 -61.82
CA LYS A 772 -1.15 -59.48 -62.98
C LYS A 772 -1.96 -59.41 -64.26
N ILE A 773 -1.32 -58.95 -65.32
CA ILE A 773 -1.81 -59.05 -66.70
C ILE A 773 -0.90 -60.00 -67.48
N TYR A 774 -1.50 -60.83 -68.31
CA TYR A 774 -0.76 -61.60 -69.30
C TYR A 774 -0.56 -60.71 -70.52
N SER A 775 0.69 -60.30 -70.76
CA SER A 775 1.06 -59.53 -71.94
C SER A 775 2.44 -59.92 -72.44
N ASP A 776 2.70 -59.76 -73.73
CA ASP A 776 4.01 -60.09 -74.34
C ASP A 776 4.48 -61.51 -73.97
N LEU A 777 3.55 -62.46 -73.93
CA LEU A 777 3.75 -63.87 -73.55
C LEU A 777 4.16 -64.11 -72.08
N ALA A 778 4.05 -63.12 -71.19
CA ALA A 778 4.43 -63.23 -69.78
C ALA A 778 3.38 -62.67 -68.81
N TRP A 779 3.35 -63.21 -67.60
CA TRP A 779 2.56 -62.67 -66.50
C TRP A 779 3.34 -61.59 -65.76
N SER A 780 2.91 -60.34 -65.90
CA SER A 780 3.55 -59.18 -65.28
C SER A 780 2.65 -58.55 -64.23
N CYS A 781 3.20 -58.25 -63.05
CA CYS A 781 2.48 -57.46 -62.06
C CYS A 781 2.32 -56.02 -62.55
N PHE A 782 1.16 -55.41 -62.29
CA PHE A 782 1.06 -53.96 -62.17
C PHE A 782 1.81 -53.55 -60.89
N LEU A 783 3.12 -53.32 -61.03
CA LEU A 783 4.01 -52.93 -59.93
C LEU A 783 4.04 -51.43 -59.71
N THR A 784 3.76 -50.68 -60.77
CA THR A 784 3.71 -49.23 -60.75
C THR A 784 2.22 -48.85 -60.75
N PRO A 785 1.68 -48.33 -59.65
CA PRO A 785 0.48 -47.52 -59.74
C PRO A 785 0.88 -46.28 -60.55
N THR A 786 0.63 -46.31 -61.86
CA THR A 786 0.65 -45.09 -62.66
C THR A 786 -0.70 -44.40 -62.42
N CYS A 787 -0.81 -43.56 -61.40
CA CYS A 787 -1.61 -42.35 -61.62
C CYS A 787 -0.68 -41.45 -62.47
N PRO A 788 -1.13 -40.88 -63.60
CA PRO A 788 -0.40 -39.79 -64.25
C PRO A 788 -0.13 -38.66 -63.28
#